data_AF-G8NXM6-F1
#
_entry.id   AF-G8NXM6-F1
#
_cell.length_a   1.000
_cell.length_b   1.000
_cell.length_c   1.000
_cell.angle_alpha   90.00
_cell.angle_beta   90.00
_cell.angle_gamma   90.00
#
_symmetry.space_group_name_H-M   'P 1'
#
loop_
_entity.id
_entity.type
_entity.pdbx_description
1 polymer ?
#
loop_
_entity_poly.entity_id
_entity_poly.type
_entity_poly.pdbx_seq_one_letter_code
_entity_poly.pdbx_strand_id
1 'polypeptide(L)'
;MKKHSRRSVVAGLGAVSAGVLLRQRFAYAELLAPSAVATGSVGMDVTITAVTDSTLRISIAAVDETLDRYYEDGSIAPRVFAKPMLTLRTDAAGQSIPWGEYTVRIATGPLKIAVEHPQRGVIQELVFRPDLNQIGFGYNNAPVYGMGPGVHPMDRRGVKDMMRNGAGDNLRIFGARNPIPWVMGKGWGLYFHEPGGQFDLSGDTGIFKPSDVARGQDLYLCVSPTPAGLLRQYAEITGFPHLPAKWTLGFQQSHRTIDSREQILDEARTFREKKLPCDAVIYLGTGFCPSGWNTGHGSFVFNKTVFPDPEKILSEFHDLHFNVVLHVVNPPENLHGKVDDAGSAAAVAGDAANYWQQHVPFVKMGVDGWWPDEGDVLPVPSRLVRNRMYWEGGRLSAPDKRPFALHRNCYAGIQRWGWLWSGDTFSTWKTLETQIMMGINAGLSGVPYWGTDIGGFVPTKEFTAELFVRWFQFGAFCPSFRCHGRTWQLRRPWGWNTGSYGASEMGENAQAFLPKPEDLHNAAVEPICRKYLNTRSQLMPYLYSATWETHKTGIPLIRSLGLSFPEDQTAWATADAYLFGPSLLVAPVFEPGATERKVYLPAGGWYDFWTAKPVDGSKTITVQAPLEALPLFVRAGAIVPTGPVKQYVAEHSNEPVHLTIYPGADGSFQLYDDDGLSFAYEKGTFSIVDLKWDDAKRTLHYSVAHGGLAAAKELTVSLAGGEAKTIMPHQAPQTVVF
;
A
#
# COMPACT_ATOMS: atom_id res chain seq x y z
N MET A 1 -26.47 70.61 -16.20
CA MET A 1 -26.97 69.23 -16.27
C MET A 1 -25.82 68.30 -16.64
N LYS A 2 -25.23 67.59 -15.66
CA LYS A 2 -24.17 66.59 -15.93
C LYS A 2 -24.65 65.21 -15.50
N LYS A 3 -24.53 64.27 -16.45
CA LYS A 3 -25.01 62.89 -16.46
C LYS A 3 -24.32 62.04 -15.39
N HIS A 4 -25.11 61.27 -14.63
CA HIS A 4 -24.61 60.14 -13.84
C HIS A 4 -24.26 58.99 -14.79
N SER A 5 -23.06 58.40 -14.64
CA SER A 5 -22.63 57.24 -15.43
C SER A 5 -23.19 55.94 -14.82
N ARG A 6 -23.51 54.96 -15.66
CA ARG A 6 -24.04 53.62 -15.31
C ARG A 6 -23.24 52.87 -14.22
N ARG A 7 -22.01 53.28 -13.88
CA ARG A 7 -21.19 52.69 -12.81
C ARG A 7 -21.72 52.94 -11.40
N SER A 8 -22.43 54.05 -11.14
CA SER A 8 -22.91 54.35 -9.78
C SER A 8 -24.18 53.57 -9.40
N VAL A 9 -24.92 53.03 -10.38
CA VAL A 9 -26.12 52.23 -10.15
C VAL A 9 -25.77 50.74 -9.95
N VAL A 10 -24.66 50.25 -10.52
CA VAL A 10 -24.20 48.86 -10.33
C VAL A 10 -23.50 48.66 -8.97
N ALA A 11 -22.93 49.70 -8.38
CA ALA A 11 -22.34 49.62 -7.03
C ALA A 11 -23.39 49.41 -5.91
N GLY A 12 -24.63 49.89 -6.12
CA GLY A 12 -25.72 49.75 -5.13
C GLY A 12 -26.45 48.40 -5.19
N LEU A 13 -26.45 47.72 -6.33
CA LEU A 13 -27.11 46.41 -6.52
C LEU A 13 -26.16 45.21 -6.33
N GLY A 14 -24.83 45.43 -6.42
CA GLY A 14 -23.81 44.40 -6.17
C GLY A 14 -23.56 44.10 -4.68
N ALA A 15 -23.94 44.99 -3.77
CA ALA A 15 -23.69 44.82 -2.33
C ALA A 15 -24.69 43.87 -1.63
N VAL A 16 -25.87 43.64 -2.20
CA VAL A 16 -26.91 42.79 -1.58
C VAL A 16 -26.78 41.32 -2.02
N SER A 17 -26.12 41.05 -3.16
CA SER A 17 -26.01 39.69 -3.72
C SER A 17 -24.68 38.99 -3.37
N ALA A 18 -23.64 39.74 -2.99
CA ALA A 18 -22.37 39.18 -2.49
C ALA A 18 -22.42 38.79 -1.01
N GLY A 19 -23.37 39.35 -0.24
CA GLY A 19 -23.57 39.06 1.18
C GLY A 19 -24.25 37.72 1.49
N VAL A 20 -24.73 36.99 0.46
CA VAL A 20 -25.44 35.69 0.65
C VAL A 20 -24.58 34.49 0.23
N LEU A 21 -23.53 34.69 -0.57
CA LEU A 21 -22.62 33.61 -1.04
C LEU A 21 -21.26 33.57 -0.32
N LEU A 22 -20.96 34.58 0.51
CA LEU A 22 -19.89 34.58 1.52
C LEU A 22 -20.47 34.25 2.90
N ARG A 23 -21.21 33.15 3.02
CA ARG A 23 -21.53 32.58 4.34
C ARG A 23 -20.24 31.99 4.94
N GLN A 24 -19.59 32.84 5.73
CA GLN A 24 -18.72 32.57 6.87
C GLN A 24 -17.83 31.32 6.78
N ARG A 25 -16.57 31.53 6.37
CA ARG A 25 -15.46 30.75 6.92
C ARG A 25 -15.29 31.22 8.35
N PHE A 26 -15.70 30.42 9.33
CA PHE A 26 -15.48 30.77 10.73
C PHE A 26 -14.08 30.31 11.15
N ALA A 27 -13.37 31.14 11.91
CA ALA A 27 -12.36 30.60 12.80
C ALA A 27 -13.11 29.81 13.88
N TYR A 28 -12.80 28.51 14.05
CA TYR A 28 -13.47 27.61 15.00
C TYR A 28 -13.53 28.16 16.44
N ALA A 29 -12.58 29.06 16.78
CA ALA A 29 -12.51 29.76 18.07
C ALA A 29 -13.63 30.81 18.30
N GLU A 30 -14.22 31.39 17.24
CA GLU A 30 -15.26 32.44 17.37
C GLU A 30 -16.66 31.88 17.65
N LEU A 31 -16.93 30.63 17.26
CA LEU A 31 -18.23 29.96 17.39
C LEU A 31 -18.54 29.42 18.81
N LEU A 32 -17.51 29.32 19.65
CA LEU A 32 -17.60 28.70 20.98
C LEU A 32 -17.27 29.69 22.12
N ALA A 33 -17.09 30.97 21.79
CA ALA A 33 -16.98 32.04 22.77
C ALA A 33 -18.34 32.29 23.42
N PRO A 34 -18.44 32.26 24.77
CA PRO A 34 -19.68 32.61 25.47
C PRO A 34 -19.86 34.13 25.49
N SER A 35 -20.07 34.76 24.33
CA SER A 35 -20.70 36.08 24.15
C SER A 35 -20.43 36.64 22.74
N ALA A 36 -21.38 36.47 21.83
CA ALA A 36 -21.59 37.42 20.73
C ALA A 36 -23.05 37.38 20.27
N VAL A 37 -23.79 38.39 20.68
CA VAL A 37 -25.17 38.65 20.30
C VAL A 37 -25.21 39.04 18.81
N ALA A 38 -25.72 38.16 17.95
CA ALA A 38 -26.30 38.52 16.64
C ALA A 38 -27.19 37.38 16.08
N THR A 39 -28.51 37.58 16.17
CA THR A 39 -29.57 37.00 15.32
C THR A 39 -29.39 35.57 14.75
N GLY A 40 -29.90 34.56 15.47
CA GLY A 40 -30.28 33.24 14.94
C GLY A 40 -29.14 32.19 14.85
N SER A 41 -29.31 31.09 15.59
CA SER A 41 -28.57 29.81 15.49
C SER A 41 -27.03 29.86 15.52
N VAL A 42 -26.41 30.45 16.55
CA VAL A 42 -24.98 30.28 16.83
C VAL A 42 -24.82 29.12 17.83
N GLY A 43 -24.10 28.07 17.44
CA GLY A 43 -23.83 26.88 18.26
C GLY A 43 -23.35 25.70 17.41
N MET A 44 -22.75 24.69 18.05
CA MET A 44 -22.25 23.48 17.38
C MET A 44 -23.05 22.25 17.81
N ASP A 45 -23.27 21.33 16.88
CA ASP A 45 -23.81 20.00 17.14
C ASP A 45 -22.69 18.96 17.12
N VAL A 46 -22.66 18.09 18.12
CA VAL A 46 -21.88 16.86 18.15
C VAL A 46 -22.81 15.73 17.74
N THR A 47 -22.47 15.06 16.65
CA THR A 47 -23.23 13.95 16.11
C THR A 47 -22.41 12.67 16.22
N ILE A 48 -23.00 11.64 16.83
CA ILE A 48 -22.43 10.30 16.96
C ILE A 48 -23.21 9.33 16.10
N THR A 49 -22.52 8.72 15.14
CA THR A 49 -23.11 7.74 14.22
C THR A 49 -22.33 6.44 14.28
N ALA A 50 -23.01 5.32 14.58
CA ALA A 50 -22.41 4.00 14.43
C ALA A 50 -22.23 3.69 12.94
N VAL A 51 -20.98 3.41 12.55
CA VAL A 51 -20.64 2.93 11.21
C VAL A 51 -20.67 1.40 11.19
N THR A 52 -20.16 0.80 12.26
CA THR A 52 -20.25 -0.63 12.60
C THR A 52 -20.40 -0.75 14.13
N ASP A 53 -20.45 -1.96 14.66
CA ASP A 53 -20.36 -2.22 16.11
C ASP A 53 -18.95 -1.98 16.69
N SER A 54 -18.00 -1.50 15.86
CA SER A 54 -16.59 -1.28 16.23
C SER A 54 -15.98 -0.01 15.61
N THR A 55 -16.74 0.75 14.82
CA THR A 55 -16.39 2.08 14.33
C THR A 55 -17.50 3.10 14.61
N LEU A 56 -17.15 4.19 15.29
CA LEU A 56 -17.96 5.40 15.39
C LEU A 56 -17.46 6.45 14.41
N ARG A 57 -18.39 7.18 13.82
CA ARG A 57 -18.14 8.48 13.20
C ARG A 57 -18.56 9.57 14.18
N ILE A 58 -17.68 10.53 14.38
CA ILE A 58 -17.87 11.68 15.26
C ILE A 58 -17.77 12.92 14.40
N SER A 59 -18.87 13.66 14.33
CA SER A 59 -18.98 14.89 13.54
C SER A 59 -19.29 16.07 14.46
N ILE A 60 -18.58 17.17 14.29
CA ILE A 60 -18.84 18.43 14.99
C ILE A 60 -19.00 19.53 13.94
N ALA A 61 -20.17 20.13 13.85
CA ALA A 61 -20.47 21.15 12.85
C ALA A 61 -21.39 22.23 13.41
N ALA A 62 -21.53 23.35 12.69
CA ALA A 62 -22.53 24.35 13.04
C ALA A 62 -23.93 23.74 13.00
N VAL A 63 -24.83 24.27 13.83
CA VAL A 63 -26.23 23.82 13.87
C VAL A 63 -26.87 23.92 12.48
N ASP A 64 -27.66 22.91 12.12
CA ASP A 64 -28.27 22.72 10.79
C ASP A 64 -27.28 22.44 9.63
N GLU A 65 -25.97 22.39 9.89
CA GLU A 65 -24.99 21.97 8.90
C GLU A 65 -24.88 20.44 8.85
N THR A 66 -25.12 19.87 7.67
CA THR A 66 -24.95 18.44 7.43
C THR A 66 -23.64 18.18 6.70
N LEU A 67 -22.67 17.57 7.38
CA LEU A 67 -21.35 17.32 6.79
C LEU A 67 -21.39 16.31 5.61
N ASP A 68 -22.36 15.39 5.59
CA ASP A 68 -22.49 14.32 4.57
C ASP A 68 -22.67 14.83 3.14
N ARG A 69 -23.15 16.07 2.95
CA ARG A 69 -23.33 16.66 1.61
C ARG A 69 -22.04 17.14 0.97
N TYR A 70 -20.95 17.23 1.74
CA TYR A 70 -19.69 17.83 1.30
C TYR A 70 -18.61 16.81 0.94
N TYR A 71 -18.82 15.52 1.22
CA TYR A 71 -17.77 14.51 1.17
C TYR A 71 -17.95 13.50 0.02
N GLU A 72 -17.48 13.89 -1.17
CA GLU A 72 -17.12 12.98 -2.27
C GLU A 72 -15.62 13.13 -2.62
N ASP A 73 -14.77 13.29 -1.61
CA ASP A 73 -13.32 13.51 -1.81
C ASP A 73 -12.60 12.25 -2.33
N GLY A 74 -13.19 11.07 -2.09
CA GLY A 74 -12.63 9.78 -2.45
C GLY A 74 -11.76 9.12 -1.37
N SER A 75 -11.69 9.66 -0.15
CA SER A 75 -10.94 9.01 0.93
C SER A 75 -11.78 8.01 1.73
N ILE A 76 -13.10 8.21 1.77
CA ILE A 76 -14.10 7.30 2.35
C ILE A 76 -14.68 6.37 1.27
N ALA A 77 -15.04 5.14 1.65
CA ALA A 77 -15.80 4.22 0.81
C ALA A 77 -17.27 4.68 0.65
N PRO A 78 -17.81 4.74 -0.58
CA PRO A 78 -19.22 5.07 -0.80
C PRO A 78 -20.14 4.24 0.08
N ARG A 79 -20.99 4.91 0.88
CA ARG A 79 -21.95 4.27 1.78
C ARG A 79 -23.08 5.20 2.15
N VAL A 80 -24.16 4.59 2.62
CA VAL A 80 -25.23 5.28 3.33
C VAL A 80 -24.98 5.10 4.82
N PHE A 81 -24.78 6.21 5.53
CA PHE A 81 -24.64 6.17 6.99
C PHE A 81 -26.00 5.91 7.65
N ALA A 82 -25.97 5.14 8.75
CA ALA A 82 -27.14 4.98 9.59
C ALA A 82 -27.58 6.35 10.17
N LYS A 83 -28.82 6.42 10.66
CA LYS A 83 -29.25 7.58 11.43
C LYS A 83 -28.33 7.77 12.64
N PRO A 84 -28.01 9.02 13.03
CA PRO A 84 -27.24 9.26 14.24
C PRO A 84 -27.86 8.58 15.46
N MET A 85 -27.00 8.03 16.30
CA MET A 85 -27.41 7.51 17.61
C MET A 85 -27.72 8.66 18.57
N LEU A 86 -27.01 9.77 18.40
CA LEU A 86 -27.16 10.98 19.19
C LEU A 86 -26.72 12.19 18.37
N THR A 87 -27.53 13.25 18.41
CA THR A 87 -27.10 14.60 18.08
C THR A 87 -27.31 15.46 19.31
N LEU A 88 -26.24 16.08 19.80
CA LEU A 88 -26.22 16.86 21.02
C LEU A 88 -25.58 18.21 20.78
N ARG A 89 -26.24 19.27 21.22
CA ARG A 89 -25.68 20.61 21.23
C ARG A 89 -24.48 20.68 22.19
N THR A 90 -23.41 21.37 21.79
CA THR A 90 -22.19 21.47 22.62
C THR A 90 -22.37 22.23 23.94
N ASP A 91 -23.51 22.90 24.14
CA ASP A 91 -23.91 23.59 25.37
C ASP A 91 -24.98 22.84 26.18
N ALA A 92 -25.46 21.69 25.70
CA ALA A 92 -26.42 20.85 26.41
C ALA A 92 -25.77 20.02 27.51
N ALA A 93 -26.55 19.38 28.38
CA ALA A 93 -26.03 18.43 29.36
C ALA A 93 -25.41 17.20 28.68
N GLY A 94 -24.28 16.72 29.22
CA GLY A 94 -23.62 15.52 28.73
C GLY A 94 -24.53 14.28 28.79
N GLN A 95 -24.30 13.33 27.88
CA GLN A 95 -25.10 12.12 27.76
C GLN A 95 -24.21 10.87 27.69
N SER A 96 -24.79 9.71 27.98
CA SER A 96 -24.16 8.42 27.77
C SER A 96 -25.10 7.54 26.97
N ILE A 97 -24.59 6.93 25.90
CA ILE A 97 -25.37 6.09 24.99
C ILE A 97 -24.71 4.72 24.85
N PRO A 98 -25.49 3.62 24.79
CA PRO A 98 -24.95 2.30 24.53
C PRO A 98 -24.53 2.17 23.06
N TRP A 99 -23.44 1.45 22.79
CA TRP A 99 -22.94 1.15 21.45
C TRP A 99 -22.30 -0.24 21.41
N GLY A 100 -23.05 -1.24 20.95
CA GLY A 100 -22.61 -2.64 21.04
C GLY A 100 -22.31 -3.03 22.50
N GLU A 101 -21.11 -3.54 22.76
CA GLU A 101 -20.62 -3.87 24.11
C GLU A 101 -20.00 -2.66 24.85
N TYR A 102 -19.97 -1.50 24.21
CA TYR A 102 -19.36 -0.28 24.72
C TYR A 102 -20.41 0.73 25.19
N THR A 103 -19.96 1.69 25.99
CA THR A 103 -20.71 2.91 26.31
C THR A 103 -19.95 4.09 25.76
N VAL A 104 -20.64 4.96 25.02
CA VAL A 104 -20.10 6.24 24.57
C VAL A 104 -20.54 7.31 25.54
N ARG A 105 -19.59 7.95 26.22
CA ARG A 105 -19.85 9.10 27.11
C ARG A 105 -19.48 10.38 26.39
N ILE A 106 -20.42 11.32 26.38
CA ILE A 106 -20.24 12.66 25.82
C ILE A 106 -20.39 13.66 26.97
N ALA A 107 -19.33 14.37 27.30
CA ALA A 107 -19.36 15.55 28.17
C ALA A 107 -19.23 16.79 27.30
N THR A 108 -19.89 17.90 27.66
CA THR A 108 -19.99 19.13 26.86
C THR A 108 -19.28 20.34 27.47
N GLY A 109 -18.82 20.25 28.73
CA GLY A 109 -18.08 21.32 29.41
C GLY A 109 -16.89 20.81 30.23
N PRO A 110 -15.68 20.64 29.64
CA PRO A 110 -15.33 20.77 28.21
C PRO A 110 -15.84 19.61 27.35
N LEU A 111 -15.85 19.76 26.02
CA LEU A 111 -16.27 18.70 25.11
C LEU A 111 -15.29 17.52 25.16
N LYS A 112 -15.80 16.37 25.61
CA LYS A 112 -15.08 15.09 25.65
C LYS A 112 -15.95 13.97 25.14
N ILE A 113 -15.35 13.06 24.38
CA ILE A 113 -16.02 11.83 23.94
C ILE A 113 -15.15 10.65 24.35
N ALA A 114 -15.66 9.80 25.23
CA ALA A 114 -14.98 8.61 25.72
C ALA A 114 -15.74 7.35 25.33
N VAL A 115 -15.02 6.32 24.89
CA VAL A 115 -15.55 4.97 24.65
C VAL A 115 -15.08 4.07 25.77
N GLU A 116 -16.02 3.49 26.51
CA GLU A 116 -15.77 2.62 27.66
C GLU A 116 -16.24 1.21 27.40
N HIS A 117 -15.46 0.23 27.86
CA HIS A 117 -15.85 -1.17 27.92
C HIS A 117 -16.06 -1.56 29.39
N PRO A 118 -17.16 -2.27 29.75
CA PRO A 118 -17.49 -2.58 31.15
C PRO A 118 -16.38 -3.24 31.95
N GLN A 119 -15.57 -4.08 31.30
CA GLN A 119 -14.47 -4.82 31.94
C GLN A 119 -13.08 -4.20 31.71
N ARG A 120 -12.90 -3.41 30.64
CA ARG A 120 -11.57 -2.90 30.23
C ARG A 120 -11.39 -1.42 30.56
N GLY A 121 -12.45 -0.75 31.05
CA GLY A 121 -12.44 0.67 31.35
C GLY A 121 -12.48 1.52 30.08
N VAL A 122 -11.89 2.71 30.15
CA VAL A 122 -11.81 3.64 29.01
C VAL A 122 -10.87 3.07 27.95
N ILE A 123 -11.40 2.82 26.75
CA ILE A 123 -10.64 2.35 25.59
C ILE A 123 -9.94 3.52 24.89
N GLN A 124 -10.66 4.63 24.72
CA GLN A 124 -10.14 5.87 24.16
C GLN A 124 -10.97 7.07 24.63
N GLU A 125 -10.32 8.20 24.87
CA GLU A 125 -10.94 9.50 25.18
C GLU A 125 -10.41 10.55 24.19
N LEU A 126 -11.33 11.29 23.59
CA LEU A 126 -11.05 12.46 22.77
C LEU A 126 -11.43 13.71 23.54
N VAL A 127 -10.51 14.67 23.61
CA VAL A 127 -10.71 15.96 24.28
C VAL A 127 -10.65 17.06 23.22
N PHE A 128 -11.78 17.71 22.98
CA PHE A 128 -11.88 18.76 21.96
C PHE A 128 -11.57 20.12 22.60
N ARG A 129 -10.58 20.81 22.05
CA ARG A 129 -10.08 22.11 22.48
C ARG A 129 -10.27 23.13 21.37
N PRO A 130 -11.51 23.57 21.14
CA PRO A 130 -11.86 24.52 20.08
C PRO A 130 -11.11 25.85 20.23
N ASP A 131 -10.86 26.27 21.47
CA ASP A 131 -10.11 27.47 21.83
C ASP A 131 -8.66 27.46 21.31
N LEU A 132 -8.08 26.26 21.17
CA LEU A 132 -6.73 26.05 20.67
C LEU A 132 -6.68 25.50 19.25
N ASN A 133 -7.84 25.22 18.64
CA ASN A 133 -7.99 24.41 17.43
C ASN A 133 -7.24 23.07 17.56
N GLN A 134 -7.59 22.25 18.56
CA GLN A 134 -6.93 20.96 18.82
C GLN A 134 -7.92 19.86 19.23
N ILE A 135 -7.54 18.63 18.92
CA ILE A 135 -8.17 17.40 19.43
C ILE A 135 -7.07 16.61 20.13
N GLY A 136 -7.22 16.44 21.44
CA GLY A 136 -6.37 15.58 22.25
C GLY A 136 -6.90 14.14 22.23
N PHE A 137 -6.00 13.16 22.18
CA PHE A 137 -6.34 11.74 22.31
C PHE A 137 -5.32 11.01 23.18
N GLY A 138 -5.83 10.12 24.03
CA GLY A 138 -5.01 9.37 24.97
C GLY A 138 -4.21 8.27 24.28
N TYR A 139 -2.91 8.21 24.57
CA TYR A 139 -2.10 7.02 24.28
C TYR A 139 -1.25 6.57 25.47
N ASN A 140 -1.31 7.26 26.62
CA ASN A 140 -0.71 6.86 27.90
C ASN A 140 0.77 6.48 27.79
N ASN A 141 1.53 7.21 26.97
CA ASN A 141 2.92 6.91 26.65
C ASN A 141 3.16 5.49 26.08
N ALA A 142 2.12 4.79 25.60
CA ALA A 142 2.24 3.56 24.85
C ALA A 142 2.59 3.83 23.37
N PRO A 143 3.22 2.88 22.66
CA PRO A 143 3.53 3.06 21.25
C PRO A 143 2.31 3.39 20.39
N VAL A 144 2.49 4.31 19.45
CA VAL A 144 1.50 4.70 18.44
C VAL A 144 2.07 4.42 17.06
N TYR A 145 1.25 3.95 16.13
CA TYR A 145 1.66 3.57 14.77
C TYR A 145 0.76 4.20 13.70
N GLY A 146 1.16 4.10 12.43
CA GLY A 146 0.43 4.63 11.27
C GLY A 146 1.10 5.86 10.67
N MET A 147 0.28 6.83 10.24
CA MET A 147 0.64 8.12 9.63
C MET A 147 1.13 8.07 8.17
N GLY A 148 1.19 6.89 7.56
CA GLY A 148 1.56 6.67 6.17
C GLY A 148 3.07 6.61 5.91
N PRO A 149 3.53 6.19 4.72
CA PRO A 149 4.95 6.12 4.37
C PRO A 149 5.73 7.44 4.47
N GLY A 150 7.04 7.32 4.69
CA GLY A 150 7.99 8.43 4.82
C GLY A 150 8.09 9.06 6.22
N VAL A 151 7.16 8.76 7.14
CA VAL A 151 7.27 9.17 8.56
C VAL A 151 8.09 8.15 9.35
N HIS A 152 8.90 8.63 10.31
CA HIS A 152 9.84 7.85 11.13
C HIS A 152 9.99 8.48 12.52
N PRO A 153 10.44 7.74 13.56
CA PRO A 153 10.70 6.30 13.62
C PRO A 153 9.40 5.47 13.74
N MET A 154 9.46 4.13 13.69
CA MET A 154 8.26 3.25 13.67
C MET A 154 7.24 3.58 14.78
N ASP A 155 7.70 3.67 16.03
CA ASP A 155 6.93 4.19 17.15
C ASP A 155 6.85 5.72 17.05
N ARG A 156 5.63 6.25 16.95
CA ARG A 156 5.38 7.66 16.68
C ARG A 156 5.48 8.56 17.91
N ARG A 157 5.75 8.02 19.10
CA ARG A 157 6.02 8.84 20.29
C ARG A 157 7.19 9.79 20.03
N GLY A 158 7.04 11.05 20.42
CA GLY A 158 8.00 12.12 20.15
C GLY A 158 7.86 12.79 18.79
N VAL A 159 7.08 12.24 17.85
CA VAL A 159 6.99 12.73 16.47
C VAL A 159 6.07 13.95 16.36
N LYS A 160 6.50 14.93 15.56
CA LYS A 160 5.65 16.00 15.03
C LYS A 160 5.61 15.88 13.53
N ASP A 161 4.42 15.76 12.94
CA ASP A 161 4.26 15.57 11.50
C ASP A 161 3.22 16.54 10.95
N MET A 162 3.62 17.30 9.93
CA MET A 162 2.80 18.31 9.27
C MET A 162 1.78 17.74 8.29
N MET A 163 1.78 16.41 8.08
CA MET A 163 1.00 15.69 7.08
C MET A 163 1.13 16.28 5.66
N ARG A 164 2.33 16.76 5.32
CA ARG A 164 2.64 17.29 4.01
C ARG A 164 3.21 16.19 3.13
N ASN A 165 2.58 15.98 1.98
CA ASN A 165 3.08 15.06 0.98
C ASN A 165 4.37 15.61 0.35
N GLY A 166 5.27 14.72 -0.04
CA GLY A 166 6.25 15.03 -1.07
C GLY A 166 7.59 14.34 -0.92
N ALA A 167 8.41 14.57 -1.95
CA ALA A 167 9.76 14.06 -2.12
C ALA A 167 10.81 14.91 -1.36
N GLY A 168 10.46 15.45 -0.18
CA GLY A 168 11.29 16.41 0.58
C GLY A 168 12.65 15.86 1.05
N ASP A 169 13.36 16.61 1.91
CA ASP A 169 14.78 16.36 2.25
C ASP A 169 15.11 14.92 2.72
N ASN A 170 14.13 14.24 3.32
CA ASN A 170 14.26 12.88 3.83
C ASN A 170 14.02 11.76 2.80
N LEU A 171 13.60 12.10 1.57
CA LEU A 171 13.31 11.16 0.47
C LEU A 171 14.42 10.14 0.26
N ARG A 172 15.67 10.61 0.32
CA ARG A 172 16.86 9.82 -0.03
C ARG A 172 17.02 8.57 0.83
N ILE A 173 16.50 8.57 2.06
CA ILE A 173 16.62 7.45 3.01
C ILE A 173 15.25 6.85 3.31
N PHE A 174 14.25 7.70 3.60
CA PHE A 174 12.93 7.27 4.08
C PHE A 174 11.91 7.11 2.95
N GLY A 175 12.24 7.53 1.73
CA GLY A 175 11.30 7.55 0.61
C GLY A 175 10.28 8.68 0.68
N ALA A 176 9.34 8.70 -0.27
CA ALA A 176 8.34 9.74 -0.43
C ALA A 176 7.46 9.82 0.82
N ARG A 177 7.18 11.05 1.29
CA ARG A 177 6.23 11.27 2.38
C ARG A 177 4.82 11.19 1.83
N ASN A 178 4.06 10.17 2.23
CA ASN A 178 2.67 9.99 1.84
C ASN A 178 1.76 10.02 3.07
N PRO A 179 1.15 11.17 3.40
CA PRO A 179 0.38 11.35 4.61
C PRO A 179 -0.93 10.59 4.56
N ILE A 180 -1.17 9.77 5.59
CA ILE A 180 -2.44 9.10 5.84
C ILE A 180 -2.80 9.43 7.29
N PRO A 181 -3.86 10.21 7.58
CA PRO A 181 -4.19 10.67 8.94
C PRO A 181 -4.89 9.57 9.76
N TRP A 182 -4.31 8.37 9.72
CA TRP A 182 -4.66 7.21 10.51
C TRP A 182 -3.58 6.98 11.57
N VAL A 183 -3.99 6.87 12.83
CA VAL A 183 -3.13 6.46 13.94
C VAL A 183 -3.78 5.33 14.71
N MET A 184 -2.97 4.40 15.21
CA MET A 184 -3.48 3.28 16.01
C MET A 184 -2.58 2.98 17.20
N GLY A 185 -3.20 2.53 18.28
CA GLY A 185 -2.55 2.05 19.49
C GLY A 185 -3.18 0.74 19.96
N LYS A 186 -2.89 0.33 21.19
CA LYS A 186 -3.46 -0.90 21.76
C LYS A 186 -4.97 -0.75 21.96
N GLY A 187 -5.75 -1.45 21.14
CA GLY A 187 -7.20 -1.56 21.28
C GLY A 187 -8.02 -0.48 20.57
N TRP A 188 -7.38 0.54 19.99
CA TRP A 188 -8.04 1.69 19.38
C TRP A 188 -7.32 2.18 18.11
N GLY A 189 -8.08 2.79 17.20
CA GLY A 189 -7.57 3.49 16.03
C GLY A 189 -8.38 4.75 15.74
N LEU A 190 -7.74 5.77 15.20
CA LEU A 190 -8.34 7.07 14.87
C LEU A 190 -8.01 7.45 13.43
N TYR A 191 -9.04 7.75 12.64
CA TYR A 191 -8.90 8.35 11.32
C TYR A 191 -9.46 9.76 11.35
N PHE A 192 -8.60 10.76 11.19
CA PHE A 192 -8.99 12.18 11.13
C PHE A 192 -9.26 12.51 9.66
N HIS A 193 -10.55 12.56 9.30
CA HIS A 193 -10.97 12.67 7.91
C HIS A 193 -10.90 14.13 7.44
N GLU A 194 -11.67 15.04 8.04
CA GLU A 194 -11.70 16.46 7.64
C GLU A 194 -11.89 17.40 8.87
N PRO A 195 -11.29 18.60 8.88
CA PRO A 195 -10.24 19.01 7.95
C PRO A 195 -9.00 18.15 8.13
N GLY A 196 -8.20 18.04 7.07
CA GLY A 196 -6.81 17.64 7.20
C GLY A 196 -6.06 18.50 8.24
N GLY A 197 -4.95 18.03 8.76
CA GLY A 197 -4.24 18.72 9.84
C GLY A 197 -2.89 18.08 10.15
N GLN A 198 -2.32 18.45 11.29
CA GLN A 198 -0.98 18.03 11.73
C GLN A 198 -1.04 17.29 13.07
N PHE A 199 -0.06 16.43 13.32
CA PHE A 199 0.05 15.66 14.56
C PHE A 199 1.23 16.12 15.40
N ASP A 200 1.03 16.18 16.71
CA ASP A 200 2.08 16.37 17.72
C ASP A 200 1.94 15.27 18.78
N LEU A 201 2.90 14.34 18.80
CA LEU A 201 2.99 13.22 19.73
C LEU A 201 4.18 13.41 20.70
N SER A 202 4.63 14.65 20.92
CA SER A 202 5.79 14.94 21.78
C SER A 202 5.50 14.99 23.28
N GLY A 203 4.23 15.08 23.68
CA GLY A 203 3.80 15.02 25.09
C GLY A 203 2.98 13.77 25.39
N ASP A 204 2.54 13.60 26.64
CA ASP A 204 1.86 12.38 27.12
C ASP A 204 0.50 12.08 26.48
N THR A 205 -0.07 13.07 25.79
CA THR A 205 -1.32 12.98 25.02
C THR A 205 -1.02 13.34 23.57
N GLY A 206 -1.65 12.64 22.64
CA GLY A 206 -1.51 12.95 21.21
C GLY A 206 -2.39 14.13 20.86
N ILE A 207 -1.85 15.06 20.08
CA ILE A 207 -2.58 16.24 19.63
C ILE A 207 -2.72 16.19 18.11
N PHE A 208 -3.96 16.21 17.62
CA PHE A 208 -4.25 16.58 16.24
C PHE A 208 -4.63 18.05 16.21
N LYS A 209 -3.99 18.83 15.33
CA LYS A 209 -4.32 20.23 15.08
C LYS A 209 -4.97 20.33 13.70
N PRO A 210 -6.30 20.46 13.62
CA PRO A 210 -7.03 20.59 12.37
C PRO A 210 -6.57 21.84 11.60
N SER A 211 -6.61 21.82 10.27
CA SER A 211 -6.36 23.01 9.46
C SER A 211 -7.45 24.07 9.68
N ASP A 212 -7.11 25.35 9.56
CA ASP A 212 -8.03 26.47 9.81
C ASP A 212 -9.13 26.62 8.73
N VAL A 213 -9.16 25.73 7.75
CA VAL A 213 -10.04 25.79 6.56
C VAL A 213 -11.08 24.66 6.56
N ALA A 214 -11.96 24.61 7.56
CA ALA A 214 -13.14 23.75 7.50
C ALA A 214 -14.37 24.36 8.18
N ARG A 215 -15.54 23.83 7.79
CA ARG A 215 -16.84 24.19 8.36
C ARG A 215 -17.25 23.31 9.55
N GLY A 216 -16.57 22.17 9.74
CA GLY A 216 -16.74 21.26 10.86
C GLY A 216 -15.60 20.26 10.95
N GLN A 217 -15.61 19.41 11.98
CA GLN A 217 -14.66 18.32 12.19
C GLN A 217 -15.37 16.98 11.98
N ASP A 218 -14.74 16.08 11.26
CA ASP A 218 -15.22 14.73 10.98
C ASP A 218 -14.07 13.74 11.20
N LEU A 219 -14.27 12.79 12.10
CA LEU A 219 -13.28 11.77 12.41
C LEU A 219 -13.94 10.45 12.80
N TYR A 220 -13.16 9.38 12.75
CA TYR A 220 -13.60 8.03 13.03
C TYR A 220 -12.80 7.44 14.18
N LEU A 221 -13.50 6.84 15.14
CA LEU A 221 -12.92 6.11 16.26
C LEU A 221 -13.25 4.63 16.09
N CYS A 222 -12.20 3.81 15.98
CA CYS A 222 -12.28 2.37 15.87
C CYS A 222 -11.85 1.70 17.17
N VAL A 223 -12.54 0.64 17.56
CA VAL A 223 -12.16 -0.23 18.68
C VAL A 223 -12.05 -1.67 18.20
N SER A 224 -11.07 -2.40 18.70
CA SER A 224 -10.94 -3.84 18.45
C SER A 224 -10.00 -4.46 19.46
N PRO A 225 -10.27 -5.67 19.98
CA PRO A 225 -9.33 -6.37 20.84
C PRO A 225 -8.06 -6.80 20.10
N THR A 226 -8.10 -6.89 18.77
CA THR A 226 -6.94 -7.28 17.94
C THR A 226 -6.49 -6.14 17.02
N PRO A 227 -5.17 -5.98 16.79
CA PRO A 227 -4.65 -5.00 15.84
C PRO A 227 -5.13 -5.22 14.40
N ALA A 228 -5.24 -6.49 13.96
CA ALA A 228 -5.79 -6.82 12.66
C ALA A 228 -7.26 -6.36 12.51
N GLY A 229 -8.05 -6.45 13.58
CA GLY A 229 -9.41 -5.92 13.60
C GLY A 229 -9.45 -4.39 13.46
N LEU A 230 -8.46 -3.65 13.96
CA LEU A 230 -8.36 -2.19 13.74
C LEU A 230 -8.08 -1.86 12.27
N LEU A 231 -7.16 -2.57 11.62
CA LEU A 231 -6.91 -2.40 10.19
C LEU A 231 -8.13 -2.79 9.34
N ARG A 232 -8.88 -3.81 9.77
CA ARG A 232 -10.18 -4.12 9.17
C ARG A 232 -11.14 -2.94 9.30
N GLN A 233 -11.27 -2.32 10.47
CA GLN A 233 -12.14 -1.16 10.64
C GLN A 233 -11.69 0.03 9.79
N TYR A 234 -10.39 0.26 9.65
CA TYR A 234 -9.87 1.26 8.72
C TYR A 234 -10.27 0.97 7.26
N ALA A 235 -10.18 -0.29 6.83
CA ALA A 235 -10.64 -0.74 5.52
C ALA A 235 -12.17 -0.67 5.37
N GLU A 236 -12.94 -0.91 6.43
CA GLU A 236 -14.39 -0.69 6.41
C GLU A 236 -14.70 0.79 6.15
N ILE A 237 -13.94 1.75 6.70
CA ILE A 237 -14.16 3.18 6.45
C ILE A 237 -13.72 3.59 5.03
N THR A 238 -12.49 3.26 4.66
CA THR A 238 -11.81 3.80 3.47
C THR A 238 -11.94 2.91 2.23
N GLY A 239 -12.41 1.67 2.42
CA GLY A 239 -12.63 0.65 1.41
C GLY A 239 -11.60 -0.47 1.47
N PHE A 240 -12.03 -1.68 1.13
CA PHE A 240 -11.14 -2.84 1.10
C PHE A 240 -10.13 -2.76 -0.05
N PRO A 241 -8.92 -3.31 0.12
CA PRO A 241 -7.93 -3.38 -0.96
C PRO A 241 -8.51 -4.08 -2.19
N HIS A 242 -8.25 -3.57 -3.39
CA HIS A 242 -8.63 -4.31 -4.61
C HIS A 242 -7.87 -5.63 -4.70
N LEU A 243 -8.45 -6.66 -5.33
CA LEU A 243 -7.67 -7.85 -5.69
C LEU A 243 -6.89 -7.52 -6.99
N PRO A 244 -5.55 -7.54 -6.99
CA PRO A 244 -4.79 -7.20 -8.19
C PRO A 244 -4.81 -8.32 -9.23
N ALA A 245 -4.39 -8.00 -10.46
CA ALA A 245 -4.01 -9.03 -11.43
C ALA A 245 -2.77 -9.79 -10.92
N LYS A 246 -2.77 -11.11 -11.06
CA LYS A 246 -1.75 -12.00 -10.47
C LYS A 246 -0.34 -11.70 -10.97
N TRP A 247 -0.20 -11.25 -12.23
CA TRP A 247 1.09 -10.87 -12.82
C TRP A 247 1.76 -9.69 -12.09
N THR A 248 1.01 -8.80 -11.43
CA THR A 248 1.58 -7.64 -10.72
C THR A 248 2.33 -8.05 -9.45
N LEU A 249 2.07 -9.26 -8.94
CA LEU A 249 2.81 -9.88 -7.83
C LEU A 249 4.08 -10.60 -8.33
N GLY A 250 4.25 -10.76 -9.64
CA GLY A 250 5.46 -11.29 -10.26
C GLY A 250 6.63 -10.31 -10.22
N PHE A 251 7.75 -10.71 -10.81
CA PHE A 251 8.92 -9.82 -10.94
C PHE A 251 8.71 -8.84 -12.09
N GLN A 252 9.13 -7.59 -11.87
CA GLN A 252 8.98 -6.49 -12.83
C GLN A 252 10.35 -5.84 -13.09
N GLN A 253 10.77 -5.79 -14.34
CA GLN A 253 12.00 -5.10 -14.74
C GLN A 253 11.66 -3.71 -15.29
N SER A 254 12.22 -2.67 -14.67
CA SER A 254 12.06 -1.29 -15.14
C SER A 254 13.34 -0.74 -15.76
N HIS A 255 13.15 0.11 -16.76
CA HIS A 255 14.19 0.65 -17.63
C HIS A 255 14.19 2.18 -17.56
N ARG A 256 15.34 2.80 -17.84
CA ARG A 256 15.48 4.26 -17.99
C ARG A 256 15.95 4.61 -19.40
N THR A 257 17.12 5.25 -19.54
CA THR A 257 17.68 5.58 -20.86
C THR A 257 17.78 4.32 -21.70
N ILE A 258 16.98 4.29 -22.77
CA ILE A 258 16.87 3.22 -23.74
C ILE A 258 17.38 3.70 -25.10
N ASP A 259 18.17 2.87 -25.75
CA ASP A 259 18.95 3.23 -26.93
C ASP A 259 18.20 2.90 -28.22
N SER A 260 17.58 1.71 -28.30
CA SER A 260 16.92 1.24 -29.51
C SER A 260 15.86 0.17 -29.24
N ARG A 261 15.10 -0.16 -30.29
CA ARG A 261 14.15 -1.28 -30.34
C ARG A 261 14.84 -2.61 -30.01
N GLU A 262 16.03 -2.85 -30.55
CA GLU A 262 16.77 -4.10 -30.38
C GLU A 262 17.16 -4.30 -28.93
N GLN A 263 17.65 -3.24 -28.25
CA GLN A 263 18.02 -3.32 -26.84
C GLN A 263 16.88 -3.81 -25.95
N ILE A 264 15.67 -3.26 -26.13
CA ILE A 264 14.52 -3.60 -25.28
C ILE A 264 13.98 -5.01 -25.57
N LEU A 265 14.03 -5.46 -26.84
CA LEU A 265 13.59 -6.81 -27.22
C LEU A 265 14.63 -7.88 -26.85
N ASP A 266 15.92 -7.61 -27.02
CA ASP A 266 17.00 -8.52 -26.66
C ASP A 266 17.03 -8.77 -25.15
N GLU A 267 16.72 -7.76 -24.33
CA GLU A 267 16.57 -7.95 -22.88
C GLU A 267 15.40 -8.88 -22.54
N ALA A 268 14.23 -8.66 -23.13
CA ALA A 268 13.06 -9.51 -22.92
C ALA A 268 13.35 -10.97 -23.33
N ARG A 269 14.03 -11.17 -24.47
CA ARG A 269 14.50 -12.49 -24.91
C ARG A 269 15.52 -13.08 -23.94
N THR A 270 16.46 -12.27 -23.45
CA THR A 270 17.48 -12.70 -22.48
C THR A 270 16.85 -13.25 -21.20
N PHE A 271 15.78 -12.63 -20.67
CA PHE A 271 15.04 -13.20 -19.53
C PHE A 271 14.53 -14.61 -19.83
N ARG A 272 13.92 -14.83 -21.01
CA ARG A 272 13.39 -16.14 -21.41
C ARG A 272 14.49 -17.16 -21.66
N GLU A 273 15.54 -16.80 -22.40
CA GLU A 273 16.70 -17.65 -22.69
C GLU A 273 17.41 -18.07 -21.41
N LYS A 274 17.64 -17.13 -20.50
CA LYS A 274 18.25 -17.42 -19.21
C LYS A 274 17.29 -18.12 -18.26
N LYS A 275 16.01 -18.31 -18.56
CA LYS A 275 14.99 -18.86 -17.64
C LYS A 275 14.91 -18.09 -16.31
N LEU A 276 14.83 -16.77 -16.41
CA LEU A 276 14.65 -15.86 -15.29
C LEU A 276 13.18 -15.39 -15.29
N PRO A 277 12.37 -15.79 -14.28
CA PRO A 277 10.99 -15.35 -14.19
C PRO A 277 10.85 -13.82 -14.23
N CYS A 278 9.97 -13.32 -15.10
CA CYS A 278 9.68 -11.89 -15.23
C CYS A 278 8.34 -11.70 -15.96
N ASP A 279 7.45 -10.93 -15.34
CA ASP A 279 6.05 -10.76 -15.74
C ASP A 279 5.79 -9.44 -16.46
N ALA A 280 6.60 -8.40 -16.20
CA ALA A 280 6.38 -7.09 -16.78
C ALA A 280 7.68 -6.33 -17.07
N VAL A 281 7.63 -5.56 -18.16
CA VAL A 281 8.64 -4.57 -18.51
C VAL A 281 8.05 -3.16 -18.37
N ILE A 282 8.82 -2.27 -17.74
CA ILE A 282 8.37 -0.91 -17.43
C ILE A 282 9.33 0.09 -18.07
N TYR A 283 8.80 1.07 -18.82
CA TYR A 283 9.62 2.05 -19.53
C TYR A 283 9.41 3.46 -18.99
N LEU A 284 10.50 4.13 -18.61
CA LEU A 284 10.49 5.54 -18.20
C LEU A 284 10.31 6.48 -19.40
N GLY A 285 9.72 7.65 -19.18
CA GLY A 285 9.51 8.67 -20.20
C GLY A 285 10.74 9.58 -20.40
N THR A 286 10.90 10.08 -21.63
CA THR A 286 11.90 11.10 -21.99
C THR A 286 11.69 12.38 -21.18
N GLY A 287 12.78 13.04 -20.81
CA GLY A 287 12.80 14.21 -19.92
C GLY A 287 13.17 13.86 -18.49
N PHE A 288 12.78 12.66 -18.01
CA PHE A 288 13.36 12.05 -16.81
C PHE A 288 14.61 11.23 -17.10
N CYS A 289 14.75 10.79 -18.35
CA CYS A 289 15.96 10.22 -18.92
C CYS A 289 16.17 10.83 -20.32
N PRO A 290 17.43 10.85 -20.82
CA PRO A 290 17.76 11.31 -22.17
C PRO A 290 16.93 10.69 -23.31
N SER A 291 16.62 9.39 -23.23
CA SER A 291 15.81 8.68 -24.23
C SER A 291 14.92 7.67 -23.53
N GLY A 292 13.60 7.90 -23.54
CA GLY A 292 12.58 7.03 -22.95
C GLY A 292 11.55 6.57 -23.99
N TRP A 293 10.42 6.03 -23.52
CA TRP A 293 9.38 5.48 -24.41
C TRP A 293 8.67 6.55 -25.26
N ASN A 294 8.63 7.81 -24.83
CA ASN A 294 7.91 8.90 -25.47
C ASN A 294 8.81 10.03 -26.00
N THR A 295 8.26 11.00 -26.72
CA THR A 295 9.03 12.10 -27.33
C THR A 295 9.48 13.20 -26.36
N GLY A 296 8.99 13.21 -25.13
CA GLY A 296 9.31 14.28 -24.17
C GLY A 296 8.53 14.18 -22.86
N HIS A 297 8.84 15.08 -21.92
CA HIS A 297 8.29 15.08 -20.56
C HIS A 297 6.76 15.26 -20.58
N GLY A 298 6.02 14.22 -20.17
CA GLY A 298 4.55 14.19 -20.18
C GLY A 298 3.90 13.92 -21.56
N SER A 299 4.69 13.62 -22.59
CA SER A 299 4.17 13.36 -23.95
C SER A 299 3.46 12.01 -24.08
N PHE A 300 2.31 11.99 -24.75
CA PHE A 300 1.61 10.78 -25.21
C PHE A 300 1.91 10.50 -26.69
N VAL A 301 3.20 10.51 -27.05
CA VAL A 301 3.69 10.18 -28.39
C VAL A 301 4.92 9.31 -28.25
N PHE A 302 4.92 8.13 -28.88
CA PHE A 302 6.06 7.21 -28.84
C PHE A 302 7.32 7.82 -29.46
N ASN A 303 8.46 7.57 -28.82
CA ASN A 303 9.78 7.87 -29.36
C ASN A 303 10.09 6.92 -30.52
N LYS A 304 10.08 7.41 -31.77
CA LYS A 304 10.26 6.58 -32.97
C LYS A 304 11.63 5.91 -33.08
N THR A 305 12.65 6.40 -32.37
CA THR A 305 13.98 5.75 -32.36
C THR A 305 13.92 4.41 -31.61
N VAL A 306 13.14 4.36 -30.54
CA VAL A 306 13.06 3.18 -29.66
C VAL A 306 11.81 2.35 -29.95
N PHE A 307 10.72 3.02 -30.28
CA PHE A 307 9.44 2.44 -30.69
C PHE A 307 9.04 2.90 -32.10
N PRO A 308 9.74 2.48 -33.16
CA PRO A 308 9.42 2.86 -34.55
C PRO A 308 8.07 2.30 -35.02
N ASP A 309 7.66 1.15 -34.49
CA ASP A 309 6.36 0.49 -34.74
C ASP A 309 5.81 -0.03 -33.40
N PRO A 310 5.16 0.85 -32.61
CA PRO A 310 4.77 0.53 -31.24
C PRO A 310 3.80 -0.65 -31.14
N GLU A 311 2.82 -0.79 -32.04
CA GLU A 311 1.84 -1.88 -31.98
C GLU A 311 2.54 -3.23 -32.15
N LYS A 312 3.44 -3.33 -33.13
CA LYS A 312 4.23 -4.54 -33.36
C LYS A 312 5.14 -4.86 -32.18
N ILE A 313 5.81 -3.85 -31.61
CA ILE A 313 6.69 -4.05 -30.44
C ILE A 313 5.90 -4.56 -29.24
N LEU A 314 4.74 -3.96 -28.95
CA LEU A 314 3.87 -4.41 -27.86
C LEU A 314 3.41 -5.86 -28.08
N SER A 315 3.00 -6.19 -29.31
CA SER A 315 2.68 -7.58 -29.68
C SER A 315 3.86 -8.54 -29.47
N GLU A 316 5.09 -8.15 -29.83
CA GLU A 316 6.28 -8.98 -29.61
C GLU A 316 6.60 -9.18 -28.12
N PHE A 317 6.35 -8.18 -27.27
CA PHE A 317 6.42 -8.36 -25.81
C PHE A 317 5.35 -9.33 -25.31
N HIS A 318 4.12 -9.25 -25.83
CA HIS A 318 3.04 -10.16 -25.48
C HIS A 318 3.27 -11.59 -25.98
N ASP A 319 3.88 -11.78 -27.15
CA ASP A 319 4.32 -13.08 -27.68
C ASP A 319 5.40 -13.71 -26.77
N LEU A 320 6.20 -12.88 -26.10
CA LEU A 320 7.12 -13.29 -25.04
C LEU A 320 6.47 -13.32 -23.66
N HIS A 321 5.17 -13.08 -23.55
CA HIS A 321 4.38 -13.08 -22.30
C HIS A 321 4.80 -12.02 -21.28
N PHE A 322 5.19 -10.83 -21.73
CA PHE A 322 5.41 -9.68 -20.86
C PHE A 322 4.21 -8.74 -20.88
N ASN A 323 3.80 -8.26 -19.71
CA ASN A 323 2.94 -7.09 -19.59
C ASN A 323 3.79 -5.83 -19.78
N VAL A 324 3.23 -4.80 -20.44
CA VAL A 324 3.96 -3.55 -20.69
C VAL A 324 3.37 -2.39 -19.88
N VAL A 325 4.22 -1.74 -19.09
CA VAL A 325 3.82 -0.60 -18.24
C VAL A 325 4.55 0.67 -18.69
N LEU A 326 3.80 1.75 -18.88
CA LEU A 326 4.36 3.04 -19.30
C LEU A 326 4.33 4.08 -18.18
N HIS A 327 5.45 4.79 -18.04
CA HIS A 327 5.60 5.92 -17.13
C HIS A 327 4.89 7.18 -17.64
N VAL A 328 4.14 7.85 -16.77
CA VAL A 328 3.34 9.04 -17.09
C VAL A 328 3.42 10.09 -15.97
N VAL A 329 3.50 11.36 -16.36
CA VAL A 329 3.86 12.52 -15.51
C VAL A 329 3.14 13.77 -15.99
N ASN A 330 3.37 14.91 -15.32
CA ASN A 330 2.66 16.17 -15.56
C ASN A 330 1.12 16.00 -15.58
N PRO A 331 0.51 15.40 -14.54
CA PRO A 331 -0.94 15.39 -14.44
C PRO A 331 -1.49 16.83 -14.32
N PRO A 332 -2.73 17.12 -14.75
CA PRO A 332 -3.35 18.41 -14.51
C PRO A 332 -3.34 18.80 -13.03
N GLU A 333 -2.89 20.01 -12.70
CA GLU A 333 -2.78 20.46 -11.29
C GLU A 333 -4.14 20.51 -10.59
N ASN A 334 -5.18 20.90 -11.33
CA ASN A 334 -6.56 21.00 -10.87
C ASN A 334 -7.39 19.77 -11.25
N LEU A 335 -6.79 18.57 -11.28
CA LEU A 335 -7.51 17.35 -11.67
C LEU A 335 -8.79 17.19 -10.82
N HIS A 336 -9.94 17.05 -11.46
CA HIS A 336 -11.25 16.91 -10.83
C HIS A 336 -12.17 16.02 -11.68
N GLY A 337 -13.40 15.77 -11.21
CA GLY A 337 -14.39 15.00 -11.95
C GLY A 337 -14.19 13.48 -11.87
N LYS A 338 -14.84 12.77 -12.80
CA LYS A 338 -14.87 11.32 -12.95
C LYS A 338 -14.53 10.94 -14.39
N VAL A 339 -14.03 9.72 -14.60
CA VAL A 339 -13.62 9.25 -15.94
C VAL A 339 -14.77 9.07 -16.92
N ASP A 340 -16.00 8.99 -16.42
CA ASP A 340 -17.24 8.83 -17.17
C ASP A 340 -18.04 10.13 -17.30
N ASP A 341 -17.48 11.26 -16.88
CA ASP A 341 -18.08 12.57 -17.14
C ASP A 341 -18.28 12.77 -18.67
N ALA A 342 -19.33 13.52 -19.03
CA ALA A 342 -19.74 13.72 -20.41
C ALA A 342 -20.10 15.19 -20.72
N GLY A 343 -20.24 15.52 -22.00
CA GLY A 343 -20.64 16.86 -22.43
C GLY A 343 -19.59 17.92 -22.10
N SER A 344 -20.04 19.07 -21.59
CA SER A 344 -19.15 20.21 -21.31
C SER A 344 -18.18 19.97 -20.15
N ALA A 345 -18.50 19.08 -19.20
CA ALA A 345 -17.60 18.74 -18.09
C ALA A 345 -16.35 18.01 -18.61
N ALA A 346 -16.54 16.96 -19.40
CA ALA A 346 -15.46 16.17 -20.01
C ALA A 346 -14.59 16.95 -21.03
N ALA A 347 -15.01 18.14 -21.44
CA ALA A 347 -14.23 19.00 -22.33
C ALA A 347 -13.19 19.86 -21.59
N VAL A 348 -13.27 19.95 -20.26
CA VAL A 348 -12.33 20.73 -19.44
C VAL A 348 -11.01 19.96 -19.31
N ALA A 349 -9.88 20.59 -19.61
CA ALA A 349 -8.56 19.93 -19.59
C ALA A 349 -8.16 19.35 -18.21
N GLY A 350 -8.65 19.94 -17.13
CA GLY A 350 -8.46 19.45 -15.76
C GLY A 350 -9.46 18.37 -15.33
N ASP A 351 -10.35 17.94 -16.21
CA ASP A 351 -11.32 16.89 -15.91
C ASP A 351 -10.70 15.49 -16.13
N ALA A 352 -11.05 14.56 -15.27
CA ALA A 352 -10.56 13.18 -15.30
C ALA A 352 -10.94 12.45 -16.60
N ALA A 353 -12.13 12.67 -17.15
CA ALA A 353 -12.54 12.08 -18.42
C ALA A 353 -11.65 12.59 -19.56
N ASN A 354 -11.36 13.90 -19.58
CA ASN A 354 -10.51 14.52 -20.60
C ASN A 354 -9.09 13.96 -20.58
N TYR A 355 -8.47 13.93 -19.40
CA TYR A 355 -7.10 13.43 -19.25
C TYR A 355 -7.01 11.93 -19.55
N TRP A 356 -8.02 11.14 -19.16
CA TRP A 356 -8.06 9.71 -19.46
C TRP A 356 -8.14 9.42 -20.97
N GLN A 357 -8.79 10.26 -21.79
CA GLN A 357 -8.83 10.07 -23.25
C GLN A 357 -7.44 10.02 -23.90
N GLN A 358 -6.41 10.63 -23.29
CA GLN A 358 -5.03 10.53 -23.79
C GLN A 358 -4.45 9.12 -23.63
N HIS A 359 -4.95 8.34 -22.66
CA HIS A 359 -4.48 6.99 -22.34
C HIS A 359 -5.18 5.93 -23.20
N VAL A 360 -6.43 6.16 -23.60
CA VAL A 360 -7.27 5.18 -24.32
C VAL A 360 -6.60 4.58 -25.56
N PRO A 361 -5.95 5.35 -26.45
CA PRO A 361 -5.27 4.77 -27.62
C PRO A 361 -4.17 3.77 -27.25
N PHE A 362 -3.43 4.03 -26.17
CA PHE A 362 -2.34 3.18 -25.69
C PHE A 362 -2.85 1.88 -25.07
N VAL A 363 -3.95 1.95 -24.32
CA VAL A 363 -4.61 0.75 -23.78
C VAL A 363 -5.09 -0.14 -24.92
N LYS A 364 -5.71 0.44 -25.97
CA LYS A 364 -6.15 -0.31 -27.16
C LYS A 364 -4.99 -0.95 -27.92
N MET A 365 -3.82 -0.31 -27.88
CA MET A 365 -2.60 -0.79 -28.54
C MET A 365 -1.92 -1.94 -27.78
N GLY A 366 -2.27 -2.17 -26.50
CA GLY A 366 -1.70 -3.25 -25.69
C GLY A 366 -0.87 -2.80 -24.49
N VAL A 367 -0.94 -1.55 -24.05
CA VAL A 367 -0.35 -1.14 -22.77
C VAL A 367 -1.20 -1.70 -21.63
N ASP A 368 -0.58 -2.48 -20.73
CA ASP A 368 -1.25 -3.24 -19.68
C ASP A 368 -1.31 -2.50 -18.32
N GLY A 369 -0.50 -1.47 -18.15
CA GLY A 369 -0.50 -0.70 -16.91
C GLY A 369 0.22 0.64 -17.01
N TRP A 370 0.10 1.41 -15.93
CA TRP A 370 0.66 2.75 -15.84
C TRP A 370 1.57 2.89 -14.65
N TRP A 371 2.58 3.74 -14.79
CA TRP A 371 3.39 4.22 -13.69
C TRP A 371 3.20 5.74 -13.57
N PRO A 372 2.17 6.22 -12.83
CA PRO A 372 1.95 7.63 -12.61
C PRO A 372 2.93 8.21 -11.58
N ASP A 373 3.93 8.94 -12.07
CA ASP A 373 4.96 9.60 -11.27
C ASP A 373 4.71 11.10 -11.10
N GLU A 374 5.48 11.76 -10.22
CA GLU A 374 5.21 13.10 -9.72
C GLU A 374 3.81 13.22 -9.12
N GLY A 375 3.25 14.44 -9.07
CA GLY A 375 1.96 14.74 -8.43
C GLY A 375 2.08 15.08 -6.95
N ASP A 376 3.31 15.28 -6.46
CA ASP A 376 3.54 15.56 -5.04
C ASP A 376 2.96 16.91 -4.59
N VAL A 377 2.90 17.85 -5.52
CA VAL A 377 2.34 19.19 -5.37
C VAL A 377 0.82 19.22 -5.56
N LEU A 378 0.21 18.11 -6.01
CA LEU A 378 -1.24 18.06 -6.17
C LEU A 378 -1.92 18.22 -4.81
N PRO A 379 -2.97 19.05 -4.73
CA PRO A 379 -3.82 19.09 -3.55
C PRO A 379 -4.46 17.70 -3.35
N VAL A 380 -4.79 17.37 -2.10
CA VAL A 380 -5.33 16.04 -1.73
C VAL A 380 -6.52 15.62 -2.61
N PRO A 381 -7.52 16.48 -2.90
CA PRO A 381 -8.63 16.11 -3.78
C PRO A 381 -8.18 15.69 -5.19
N SER A 382 -7.32 16.48 -5.83
CA SER A 382 -6.83 16.16 -7.18
C SER A 382 -5.97 14.90 -7.21
N ARG A 383 -5.25 14.62 -6.13
CA ARG A 383 -4.50 13.37 -5.97
C ARG A 383 -5.43 12.16 -5.88
N LEU A 384 -6.46 12.22 -5.05
CA LEU A 384 -7.46 11.16 -4.92
C LEU A 384 -8.18 10.92 -6.25
N VAL A 385 -8.53 11.99 -6.98
CA VAL A 385 -9.07 11.89 -8.34
C VAL A 385 -8.09 11.17 -9.25
N ARG A 386 -6.79 11.52 -9.23
CA ARG A 386 -5.77 10.83 -10.04
C ARG A 386 -5.71 9.35 -9.71
N ASN A 387 -5.61 8.98 -8.44
CA ASN A 387 -5.53 7.57 -8.03
C ASN A 387 -6.77 6.80 -8.50
N ARG A 388 -7.97 7.35 -8.26
CA ARG A 388 -9.25 6.76 -8.69
C ARG A 388 -9.36 6.65 -10.22
N MET A 389 -8.92 7.67 -10.95
CA MET A 389 -8.99 7.75 -12.42
C MET A 389 -8.26 6.59 -13.09
N TYR A 390 -7.04 6.25 -12.66
CA TYR A 390 -6.31 5.13 -13.26
C TYR A 390 -6.98 3.77 -13.02
N TRP A 391 -7.73 3.62 -11.92
CA TRP A 391 -8.53 2.44 -11.66
C TRP A 391 -9.81 2.41 -12.51
N GLU A 392 -10.65 3.43 -12.40
CA GLU A 392 -11.96 3.47 -13.07
C GLU A 392 -11.79 3.55 -14.60
N GLY A 393 -10.85 4.36 -15.07
CA GLY A 393 -10.52 4.49 -16.49
C GLY A 393 -9.98 3.18 -17.06
N GLY A 394 -9.12 2.48 -16.31
CA GLY A 394 -8.62 1.17 -16.69
C GLY A 394 -9.76 0.16 -16.86
N ARG A 395 -10.71 0.12 -15.93
CA ARG A 395 -11.92 -0.72 -16.02
C ARG A 395 -12.80 -0.34 -17.22
N LEU A 396 -12.89 0.95 -17.56
CA LEU A 396 -13.69 1.42 -18.70
C LEU A 396 -13.04 1.01 -20.05
N SER A 397 -11.71 1.15 -20.16
CA SER A 397 -10.98 0.89 -21.40
C SER A 397 -10.63 -0.58 -21.62
N ALA A 398 -10.53 -1.38 -20.55
CA ALA A 398 -10.20 -2.80 -20.57
C ALA A 398 -11.03 -3.57 -19.51
N PRO A 399 -12.34 -3.76 -19.72
CA PRO A 399 -13.27 -4.28 -18.70
C PRO A 399 -12.97 -5.71 -18.23
N ASP A 400 -12.21 -6.48 -19.00
CA ASP A 400 -11.85 -7.86 -18.68
C ASP A 400 -10.46 -7.98 -18.00
N LYS A 401 -9.80 -6.86 -17.67
CA LYS A 401 -8.49 -6.84 -17.01
C LYS A 401 -8.53 -5.96 -15.76
N ARG A 402 -8.02 -6.47 -14.63
CA ARG A 402 -7.80 -5.65 -13.42
C ARG A 402 -6.69 -4.62 -13.69
N PRO A 403 -6.94 -3.31 -13.51
CA PRO A 403 -5.95 -2.28 -13.77
C PRO A 403 -4.72 -2.37 -12.87
N PHE A 404 -3.57 -1.96 -13.41
CA PHE A 404 -2.34 -1.73 -12.64
C PHE A 404 -1.90 -0.27 -12.77
N ALA A 405 -1.75 0.39 -11.63
CA ALA A 405 -1.18 1.72 -11.53
C ALA A 405 -0.23 1.80 -10.34
N LEU A 406 1.04 2.12 -10.61
CA LEU A 406 2.08 2.32 -9.60
C LEU A 406 2.23 3.80 -9.32
N HIS A 407 1.78 4.30 -8.17
CA HIS A 407 1.74 5.73 -7.79
C HIS A 407 2.85 6.11 -6.80
N ARG A 408 3.36 7.36 -6.87
CA ARG A 408 4.37 7.87 -5.92
C ARG A 408 3.73 8.45 -4.68
N ASN A 409 2.51 8.94 -4.86
CA ASN A 409 1.74 9.61 -3.84
C ASN A 409 0.34 9.05 -3.73
N CYS A 410 -0.17 9.20 -2.51
CA CYS A 410 -1.47 8.73 -2.13
C CYS A 410 -2.04 9.59 -1.00
N TYR A 411 -3.20 9.15 -0.54
CA TYR A 411 -3.85 9.55 0.70
C TYR A 411 -4.64 8.33 1.22
N ALA A 412 -5.41 8.49 2.28
CA ALA A 412 -6.32 7.43 2.74
C ALA A 412 -7.24 6.93 1.61
N GLY A 413 -7.40 5.61 1.48
CA GLY A 413 -8.24 4.97 0.45
C GLY A 413 -7.51 4.43 -0.78
N ILE A 414 -6.20 4.70 -0.94
CA ILE A 414 -5.38 4.25 -2.08
C ILE A 414 -5.42 2.73 -2.35
N GLN A 415 -5.59 1.92 -1.31
CA GLN A 415 -5.65 0.46 -1.42
C GLN A 415 -6.73 -0.03 -2.39
N ARG A 416 -7.76 0.78 -2.63
CA ARG A 416 -8.81 0.49 -3.61
C ARG A 416 -8.36 0.58 -5.07
N TRP A 417 -7.31 1.34 -5.35
CA TRP A 417 -7.07 1.84 -6.71
C TRP A 417 -5.68 1.62 -7.26
N GLY A 418 -4.68 1.35 -6.42
CA GLY A 418 -3.34 1.16 -6.96
C GLY A 418 -2.28 0.72 -5.97
N TRP A 419 -1.06 0.83 -6.47
CA TRP A 419 0.19 0.43 -5.83
C TRP A 419 0.99 1.67 -5.46
N LEU A 420 1.87 1.55 -4.47
CA LEU A 420 2.75 2.63 -4.02
C LEU A 420 4.21 2.18 -4.13
N TRP A 421 5.10 3.06 -4.59
CA TRP A 421 6.54 2.85 -4.40
C TRP A 421 7.15 3.98 -3.57
N SER A 422 8.30 3.70 -2.97
CA SER A 422 8.98 4.60 -2.03
C SER A 422 9.60 5.86 -2.64
N GLY A 423 9.53 6.09 -3.96
CA GLY A 423 10.22 7.20 -4.61
C GLY A 423 11.74 7.02 -4.71
N ASP A 424 12.43 8.12 -5.05
CA ASP A 424 13.80 8.17 -5.54
C ASP A 424 14.86 8.07 -4.42
N THR A 425 14.95 6.91 -3.79
CA THR A 425 15.87 6.64 -2.68
C THR A 425 17.33 6.48 -3.13
N PHE A 426 18.28 6.64 -2.21
CA PHE A 426 19.70 6.42 -2.46
C PHE A 426 20.07 4.94 -2.30
N SER A 427 21.02 4.49 -3.12
CA SER A 427 21.64 3.18 -2.99
C SER A 427 22.65 3.20 -1.83
N THR A 428 22.17 3.10 -0.58
CA THR A 428 23.00 2.97 0.64
C THR A 428 22.46 1.89 1.57
N TRP A 429 23.31 1.35 2.44
CA TRP A 429 22.91 0.34 3.43
C TRP A 429 21.90 0.89 4.44
N LYS A 430 22.07 2.14 4.87
CA LYS A 430 21.10 2.81 5.76
C LYS A 430 19.72 2.94 5.11
N THR A 431 19.69 3.15 3.79
CA THR A 431 18.43 3.21 3.05
C THR A 431 17.78 1.83 3.02
N LEU A 432 18.51 0.76 2.71
CA LEU A 432 17.98 -0.61 2.76
C LEU A 432 17.37 -0.94 4.14
N GLU A 433 18.10 -0.69 5.24
CA GLU A 433 17.59 -0.84 6.61
C GLU A 433 16.26 -0.09 6.82
N THR A 434 16.22 1.17 6.37
CA THR A 434 15.05 2.04 6.55
C THR A 434 13.86 1.60 5.68
N GLN A 435 14.10 1.07 4.48
CA GLN A 435 13.04 0.62 3.58
C GLN A 435 12.34 -0.64 4.12
N ILE A 436 13.01 -1.47 4.91
CA ILE A 436 12.37 -2.59 5.63
C ILE A 436 11.32 -2.04 6.61
N MET A 437 11.71 -1.03 7.41
CA MET A 437 10.81 -0.33 8.33
C MET A 437 9.66 0.38 7.59
N MET A 438 9.95 1.00 6.44
CA MET A 438 8.92 1.65 5.61
C MET A 438 7.87 0.66 5.09
N GLY A 439 8.26 -0.54 4.68
CA GLY A 439 7.32 -1.58 4.25
C GLY A 439 6.35 -2.00 5.37
N ILE A 440 6.86 -2.15 6.59
CA ILE A 440 6.03 -2.47 7.76
C ILE A 440 5.08 -1.31 8.08
N ASN A 441 5.58 -0.07 8.03
CA ASN A 441 4.77 1.12 8.27
C ASN A 441 3.68 1.32 7.21
N ALA A 442 3.98 1.06 5.93
CA ALA A 442 2.99 1.09 4.86
C ALA A 442 1.82 0.13 5.18
N GLY A 443 2.14 -1.09 5.63
CA GLY A 443 1.13 -2.06 6.09
C GLY A 443 0.31 -1.57 7.28
N LEU A 444 0.93 -1.01 8.32
CA LEU A 444 0.23 -0.43 9.49
C LEU A 444 -0.59 0.83 9.16
N SER A 445 -0.36 1.42 7.98
CA SER A 445 -1.08 2.58 7.48
C SER A 445 -2.14 2.21 6.43
N GLY A 446 -2.48 0.92 6.29
CA GLY A 446 -3.52 0.45 5.37
C GLY A 446 -3.09 0.44 3.90
N VAL A 447 -1.79 0.45 3.60
CA VAL A 447 -1.25 0.35 2.24
C VAL A 447 -0.64 -1.05 2.04
N PRO A 448 -1.41 -2.03 1.53
CA PRO A 448 -0.93 -3.39 1.39
C PRO A 448 -0.04 -3.61 0.17
N TYR A 449 -0.12 -2.73 -0.83
CA TYR A 449 0.55 -2.85 -2.13
C TYR A 449 1.67 -1.82 -2.22
N TRP A 450 2.81 -2.17 -1.64
CA TRP A 450 3.97 -1.30 -1.53
C TRP A 450 5.25 -1.99 -2.02
N GLY A 451 6.21 -1.20 -2.48
CA GLY A 451 7.58 -1.65 -2.71
C GLY A 451 8.58 -0.49 -2.81
N THR A 452 9.81 -0.82 -3.13
CA THR A 452 10.91 0.13 -3.29
C THR A 452 11.70 -0.21 -4.55
N ASP A 453 12.51 0.72 -5.01
CA ASP A 453 13.42 0.49 -6.13
C ASP A 453 14.54 -0.44 -5.66
N ILE A 454 14.55 -1.67 -6.15
CA ILE A 454 15.53 -2.67 -5.72
C ILE A 454 16.94 -2.22 -6.09
N GLY A 455 17.77 -2.07 -5.05
CA GLY A 455 19.11 -1.51 -5.14
C GLY A 455 19.18 0.01 -4.96
N GLY A 456 18.07 0.69 -4.72
CA GLY A 456 17.96 2.14 -4.65
C GLY A 456 17.95 2.81 -6.04
N PHE A 457 17.34 4.00 -6.10
CA PHE A 457 17.20 4.75 -7.35
C PHE A 457 18.48 5.48 -7.76
N VAL A 458 19.07 6.27 -6.85
CA VAL A 458 20.31 7.03 -7.12
C VAL A 458 21.52 6.24 -6.61
N PRO A 459 22.42 5.78 -7.49
CA PRO A 459 23.63 5.09 -7.07
C PRO A 459 24.53 6.00 -6.23
N THR A 460 25.18 5.41 -5.24
CA THR A 460 26.21 6.04 -4.41
C THR A 460 27.46 5.15 -4.42
N LYS A 461 28.55 5.58 -3.78
CA LYS A 461 29.74 4.75 -3.57
C LYS A 461 29.47 3.42 -2.83
N GLU A 462 28.35 3.30 -2.13
CA GLU A 462 27.94 2.06 -1.44
C GLU A 462 27.20 1.09 -2.38
N PHE A 463 26.87 1.50 -3.61
CA PHE A 463 26.16 0.64 -4.55
C PHE A 463 27.08 -0.42 -5.13
N THR A 464 27.16 -1.56 -4.44
CA THR A 464 27.93 -2.74 -4.84
C THR A 464 26.99 -3.88 -5.27
N ALA A 465 27.57 -4.93 -5.87
CA ALA A 465 26.85 -6.17 -6.16
C ALA A 465 26.22 -6.77 -4.90
N GLU A 466 26.88 -6.64 -3.75
CA GLU A 466 26.36 -7.10 -2.45
C GLU A 466 25.10 -6.32 -2.05
N LEU A 467 25.16 -4.98 -2.06
CA LEU A 467 23.99 -4.16 -1.71
C LEU A 467 22.82 -4.46 -2.66
N PHE A 468 23.07 -4.60 -3.96
CA PHE A 468 22.05 -5.01 -4.93
C PHE A 468 21.43 -6.36 -4.57
N VAL A 469 22.24 -7.39 -4.32
CA VAL A 469 21.76 -8.73 -3.97
C VAL A 469 20.94 -8.71 -2.68
N ARG A 470 21.40 -8.06 -1.61
CA ARG A 470 20.66 -7.97 -0.35
C ARG A 470 19.32 -7.26 -0.51
N TRP A 471 19.28 -6.22 -1.35
CA TRP A 471 18.04 -5.54 -1.67
C TRP A 471 17.11 -6.39 -2.55
N PHE A 472 17.67 -7.18 -3.48
CA PHE A 472 16.90 -8.10 -4.32
C PHE A 472 16.26 -9.21 -3.48
N GLN A 473 16.98 -9.71 -2.47
CA GLN A 473 16.47 -10.65 -1.48
C GLN A 473 15.29 -10.07 -0.71
N PHE A 474 15.42 -8.84 -0.19
CA PHE A 474 14.31 -8.12 0.45
C PHE A 474 13.11 -7.94 -0.51
N GLY A 475 13.36 -7.47 -1.73
CA GLY A 475 12.33 -7.19 -2.73
C GLY A 475 11.51 -8.41 -3.12
N ALA A 476 12.10 -9.61 -3.11
CA ALA A 476 11.39 -10.87 -3.39
C ALA A 476 10.26 -11.16 -2.39
N PHE A 477 10.33 -10.57 -1.19
CA PHE A 477 9.33 -10.67 -0.13
C PHE A 477 8.60 -9.33 0.12
N CYS A 478 8.62 -8.43 -0.86
CA CYS A 478 7.73 -7.28 -0.93
C CYS A 478 6.51 -7.58 -1.82
N PRO A 479 5.36 -6.90 -1.62
CA PRO A 479 4.24 -6.96 -2.54
C PRO A 479 4.66 -6.62 -3.97
N SER A 480 5.33 -5.47 -4.16
CA SER A 480 5.91 -5.07 -5.45
C SER A 480 7.37 -5.53 -5.52
N PHE A 481 7.67 -6.42 -6.48
CA PHE A 481 9.00 -6.97 -6.71
C PHE A 481 9.60 -6.38 -7.99
N ARG A 482 10.12 -5.14 -7.88
CA ARG A 482 10.46 -4.29 -9.03
C ARG A 482 11.88 -3.74 -8.97
N CYS A 483 12.66 -4.02 -10.02
CA CYS A 483 13.99 -3.44 -10.21
C CYS A 483 13.92 -2.11 -10.96
N HIS A 484 14.53 -1.04 -10.43
CA HIS A 484 14.58 0.28 -11.07
C HIS A 484 15.73 1.17 -10.55
N GLY A 485 16.15 2.18 -11.32
CA GLY A 485 17.12 3.22 -10.88
C GLY A 485 18.04 3.74 -12.00
N ARG A 486 18.88 4.76 -11.71
CA ARG A 486 19.72 5.50 -12.70
C ARG A 486 20.73 4.65 -13.48
N THR A 487 21.34 3.64 -12.86
CA THR A 487 22.16 2.63 -13.57
C THR A 487 21.37 1.34 -13.77
N TRP A 488 20.26 1.46 -14.50
CA TRP A 488 19.24 0.42 -14.64
C TRP A 488 19.80 -0.92 -15.14
N GLN A 489 20.84 -0.90 -15.97
CA GLN A 489 21.51 -2.12 -16.45
C GLN A 489 22.13 -2.98 -15.33
N LEU A 490 22.56 -2.36 -14.22
CA LEU A 490 23.02 -3.06 -13.01
C LEU A 490 21.86 -3.55 -12.11
N ARG A 491 20.62 -3.16 -12.40
CA ARG A 491 19.44 -3.70 -11.72
C ARG A 491 18.85 -4.93 -12.42
N ARG A 492 19.43 -5.34 -13.55
CA ARG A 492 19.10 -6.62 -14.19
C ARG A 492 19.73 -7.76 -13.39
N PRO A 493 19.08 -8.93 -13.27
CA PRO A 493 19.64 -10.09 -12.56
C PRO A 493 21.04 -10.52 -13.02
N TRP A 494 21.39 -10.30 -14.29
CA TRP A 494 22.71 -10.62 -14.85
C TRP A 494 23.64 -9.40 -15.02
N GLY A 495 23.18 -8.20 -14.66
CA GLY A 495 23.82 -6.93 -15.01
C GLY A 495 25.25 -6.79 -14.51
N TRP A 496 25.52 -7.34 -13.32
CA TRP A 496 26.82 -7.27 -12.64
C TRP A 496 27.91 -8.16 -13.23
N ASN A 497 27.62 -8.91 -14.30
CA ASN A 497 28.61 -9.76 -14.99
C ASN A 497 28.77 -9.41 -16.48
N THR A 498 28.43 -8.18 -16.86
CA THR A 498 28.45 -7.73 -18.26
C THR A 498 29.65 -6.86 -18.61
N GLY A 499 30.45 -6.45 -17.62
CA GLY A 499 31.56 -5.51 -17.80
C GLY A 499 31.14 -4.04 -18.01
N SER A 500 29.84 -3.73 -17.94
CA SER A 500 29.31 -2.38 -18.16
C SER A 500 28.11 -2.08 -17.27
N TYR A 501 28.01 -0.83 -16.80
CA TYR A 501 26.83 -0.31 -16.11
C TYR A 501 25.86 0.43 -17.06
N GLY A 502 26.13 0.39 -18.37
CA GLY A 502 25.34 1.08 -19.39
C GLY A 502 25.59 2.58 -19.46
N ALA A 503 24.72 3.29 -20.18
CA ALA A 503 24.74 4.76 -20.22
C ALA A 503 24.45 5.32 -18.81
N SER A 504 25.26 6.30 -18.38
CA SER A 504 25.08 6.96 -17.09
C SER A 504 24.46 8.34 -17.26
N GLU A 505 23.38 8.59 -16.52
CA GLU A 505 22.67 9.87 -16.47
C GLU A 505 23.22 10.79 -15.36
N MET A 506 24.38 10.46 -14.79
CA MET A 506 24.98 11.14 -13.62
C MET A 506 26.06 12.18 -14.00
N GLY A 507 26.25 12.48 -15.29
CA GLY A 507 27.20 13.49 -15.78
C GLY A 507 28.68 13.14 -15.55
N GLU A 508 29.57 14.13 -15.67
CA GLU A 508 31.03 13.95 -15.58
C GLU A 508 31.49 13.38 -14.22
N ASN A 509 30.73 13.63 -13.15
CA ASN A 509 31.03 13.13 -11.80
C ASN A 509 30.55 11.69 -11.54
N ALA A 510 29.94 11.02 -12.53
CA ALA A 510 29.43 9.66 -12.39
C ALA A 510 30.49 8.67 -11.87
N GLN A 511 31.75 8.82 -12.33
CA GLN A 511 32.85 7.93 -11.92
C GLN A 511 33.12 7.92 -10.41
N ALA A 512 32.74 8.98 -9.69
CA ALA A 512 32.93 9.05 -8.23
C ALA A 512 31.94 8.16 -7.44
N PHE A 513 30.86 7.72 -8.07
CA PHE A 513 29.75 7.02 -7.40
C PHE A 513 29.36 5.70 -8.07
N LEU A 514 29.94 5.37 -9.22
CA LEU A 514 29.65 4.14 -9.93
C LEU A 514 30.68 3.05 -9.60
N PRO A 515 30.28 1.76 -9.64
CA PRO A 515 31.21 0.64 -9.49
C PRO A 515 32.35 0.73 -10.49
N LYS A 516 33.53 0.23 -10.08
CA LYS A 516 34.68 0.21 -10.98
C LYS A 516 34.52 -0.91 -12.01
N PRO A 517 35.17 -0.82 -13.18
CA PRO A 517 35.08 -1.87 -14.21
C PRO A 517 35.39 -3.28 -13.70
N GLU A 518 36.37 -3.43 -12.80
CA GLU A 518 36.71 -4.73 -12.20
C GLU A 518 35.56 -5.34 -11.37
N ASP A 519 34.66 -4.52 -10.82
CA ASP A 519 33.51 -4.97 -10.02
C ASP A 519 32.35 -5.47 -10.91
N LEU A 520 32.42 -5.25 -12.23
CA LEU A 520 31.35 -5.54 -13.20
C LEU A 520 31.46 -6.93 -13.87
N HIS A 521 32.30 -7.80 -13.30
CA HIS A 521 32.51 -9.19 -13.71
C HIS A 521 32.14 -10.18 -12.59
N ASN A 522 31.05 -9.91 -11.89
CA ASN A 522 30.58 -10.70 -10.76
C ASN A 522 29.54 -11.75 -11.19
N ALA A 523 30.03 -12.96 -11.50
CA ALA A 523 29.20 -14.09 -11.90
C ALA A 523 28.28 -14.64 -10.78
N ALA A 524 28.48 -14.26 -9.52
CA ALA A 524 27.70 -14.77 -8.39
C ALA A 524 26.29 -14.15 -8.30
N VAL A 525 26.07 -12.96 -8.88
CA VAL A 525 24.79 -12.24 -8.75
C VAL A 525 23.64 -12.98 -9.45
N GLU A 526 23.84 -13.43 -10.70
CA GLU A 526 22.75 -14.04 -11.48
C GLU A 526 22.17 -15.32 -10.83
N PRO A 527 22.98 -16.30 -10.36
CA PRO A 527 22.45 -17.47 -9.65
C PRO A 527 21.67 -17.12 -8.38
N ILE A 528 22.09 -16.08 -7.64
CA ILE A 528 21.39 -15.63 -6.44
C ILE A 528 20.06 -15.00 -6.83
N CYS A 529 20.02 -14.05 -7.77
CA CYS A 529 18.77 -13.47 -8.25
C CYS A 529 17.80 -14.55 -8.76
N ARG A 530 18.30 -15.52 -9.54
CA ARG A 530 17.53 -16.68 -10.02
C ARG A 530 16.88 -17.47 -8.89
N LYS A 531 17.62 -17.75 -7.80
CA LYS A 531 17.06 -18.43 -6.61
C LYS A 531 15.83 -17.70 -6.07
N TYR A 532 15.89 -16.37 -5.94
CA TYR A 532 14.77 -15.58 -5.39
C TYR A 532 13.63 -15.36 -6.39
N LEU A 533 13.93 -15.24 -7.69
CA LEU A 533 12.90 -15.25 -8.73
C LEU A 533 12.13 -16.56 -8.75
N ASN A 534 12.83 -17.70 -8.69
CA ASN A 534 12.21 -19.02 -8.62
C ASN A 534 11.42 -19.19 -7.33
N THR A 535 11.97 -18.79 -6.18
CA THR A 535 11.27 -18.83 -4.89
C THR A 535 9.97 -18.01 -4.93
N ARG A 536 10.00 -16.79 -5.49
CA ARG A 536 8.80 -15.96 -5.66
C ARG A 536 7.77 -16.61 -6.58
N SER A 537 8.22 -17.20 -7.68
CA SER A 537 7.37 -17.92 -8.64
C SER A 537 6.69 -19.14 -7.98
N GLN A 538 7.45 -19.93 -7.22
CA GLN A 538 6.94 -21.08 -6.49
C GLN A 538 5.98 -20.68 -5.36
N LEU A 539 6.24 -19.58 -4.64
CA LEU A 539 5.37 -19.08 -3.57
C LEU A 539 4.08 -18.41 -4.09
N MET A 540 3.84 -18.34 -5.41
CA MET A 540 2.69 -17.66 -5.96
C MET A 540 1.33 -18.18 -5.44
N PRO A 541 1.08 -19.49 -5.23
CA PRO A 541 -0.14 -19.97 -4.58
C PRO A 541 -0.33 -19.44 -3.15
N TYR A 542 0.73 -19.44 -2.34
CA TYR A 542 0.71 -18.88 -0.98
C TYR A 542 0.45 -17.37 -1.01
N LEU A 543 1.20 -16.64 -1.83
CA LEU A 543 1.12 -15.19 -1.92
C LEU A 543 -0.24 -14.72 -2.46
N TYR A 544 -0.78 -15.40 -3.46
CA TYR A 544 -2.08 -15.04 -4.02
C TYR A 544 -3.21 -15.29 -3.04
N SER A 545 -3.10 -16.36 -2.25
CA SER A 545 -4.04 -16.63 -1.15
C SER A 545 -3.94 -15.60 -0.02
N ALA A 546 -2.72 -15.17 0.34
CA ALA A 546 -2.54 -14.07 1.29
C ALA A 546 -3.07 -12.73 0.73
N THR A 547 -3.01 -12.52 -0.59
CA THR A 547 -3.57 -11.34 -1.26
C THR A 547 -5.10 -11.37 -1.25
N TRP A 548 -5.71 -12.55 -1.37
CA TRP A 548 -7.14 -12.74 -1.15
C TRP A 548 -7.54 -12.39 0.30
N GLU A 549 -6.80 -12.85 1.30
CA GLU A 549 -7.01 -12.46 2.71
C GLU A 549 -6.92 -10.93 2.88
N THR A 550 -5.91 -10.29 2.28
CA THR A 550 -5.76 -8.83 2.23
C THR A 550 -6.99 -8.14 1.62
N HIS A 551 -7.45 -8.61 0.47
CA HIS A 551 -8.65 -8.08 -0.20
C HIS A 551 -9.91 -8.21 0.67
N LYS A 552 -10.06 -9.31 1.42
CA LYS A 552 -11.26 -9.58 2.24
C LYS A 552 -11.28 -8.91 3.61
N THR A 553 -10.10 -8.58 4.15
CA THR A 553 -9.96 -8.19 5.56
C THR A 553 -9.24 -6.87 5.78
N GLY A 554 -8.47 -6.38 4.81
CA GLY A 554 -7.61 -5.21 4.96
C GLY A 554 -6.26 -5.50 5.65
N ILE A 555 -5.98 -6.74 6.07
CA ILE A 555 -4.67 -7.09 6.64
C ILE A 555 -3.57 -6.97 5.56
N PRO A 556 -2.39 -6.37 5.83
CA PRO A 556 -1.37 -6.18 4.81
C PRO A 556 -0.62 -7.49 4.51
N LEU A 557 0.09 -7.50 3.38
CA LEU A 557 1.01 -8.58 3.00
C LEU A 557 2.31 -8.52 3.81
N ILE A 558 2.90 -7.33 3.99
CA ILE A 558 3.98 -7.10 4.97
C ILE A 558 3.32 -6.77 6.32
N ARG A 559 3.49 -7.65 7.29
CA ARG A 559 2.86 -7.56 8.62
C ARG A 559 3.93 -7.32 9.68
N SER A 560 3.78 -6.24 10.46
CA SER A 560 4.52 -6.12 11.73
C SER A 560 4.30 -7.39 12.55
N LEU A 561 5.35 -7.87 13.23
CA LEU A 561 5.22 -9.03 14.11
C LEU A 561 4.14 -8.79 15.19
N GLY A 562 4.00 -7.55 15.67
CA GLY A 562 2.96 -7.15 16.62
C GLY A 562 1.52 -7.37 16.16
N LEU A 563 1.25 -7.49 14.85
CA LEU A 563 -0.09 -7.85 14.36
C LEU A 563 -0.49 -9.28 14.71
N SER A 564 0.49 -10.21 14.73
CA SER A 564 0.27 -11.63 15.04
C SER A 564 0.61 -11.98 16.49
N PHE A 565 1.42 -11.14 17.15
CA PHE A 565 1.87 -11.31 18.53
C PHE A 565 1.57 -10.03 19.34
N PRO A 566 0.27 -9.66 19.53
CA PRO A 566 -0.11 -8.35 20.04
C PRO A 566 0.31 -8.06 21.49
N GLU A 567 0.55 -9.11 22.29
CA GLU A 567 1.01 -8.99 23.68
C GLU A 567 2.55 -8.97 23.81
N ASP A 568 3.28 -9.18 22.71
CA ASP A 568 4.73 -9.22 22.67
C ASP A 568 5.30 -7.83 22.33
N GLN A 569 5.86 -7.17 23.34
CA GLN A 569 6.43 -5.82 23.17
C GLN A 569 7.67 -5.82 22.25
N THR A 570 8.44 -6.90 22.22
CA THR A 570 9.61 -7.02 21.33
C THR A 570 9.15 -7.17 19.88
N ALA A 571 8.08 -7.93 19.63
CA ALA A 571 7.47 -8.03 18.31
C ALA A 571 6.99 -6.66 17.78
N TRP A 572 6.40 -5.82 18.64
CA TRP A 572 6.00 -4.45 18.29
C TRP A 572 7.17 -3.49 18.05
N ALA A 573 8.28 -3.67 18.75
CA ALA A 573 9.48 -2.86 18.60
C ALA A 573 10.35 -3.28 17.40
N THR A 574 10.13 -4.47 16.86
CA THR A 574 10.90 -5.00 15.72
C THR A 574 10.55 -4.24 14.45
N ALA A 575 11.54 -3.54 13.89
CA ALA A 575 11.39 -2.70 12.69
C ALA A 575 12.19 -3.22 11.48
N ASP A 576 12.87 -4.35 11.63
CA ASP A 576 13.85 -4.91 10.69
C ASP A 576 13.58 -6.39 10.35
N ALA A 577 12.46 -6.93 10.82
CA ALA A 577 11.89 -8.22 10.45
C ALA A 577 10.36 -8.15 10.48
N TYR A 578 9.71 -8.97 9.66
CA TYR A 578 8.25 -8.93 9.48
C TYR A 578 7.71 -10.28 9.02
N LEU A 579 6.39 -10.48 9.10
CA LEU A 579 5.74 -11.60 8.42
C LEU A 579 5.32 -11.19 7.01
N PHE A 580 5.66 -12.00 6.02
CA PHE A 580 5.16 -11.91 4.65
C PHE A 580 4.00 -12.90 4.46
N GLY A 581 2.78 -12.38 4.41
CA GLY A 581 1.57 -13.16 4.64
C GLY A 581 1.49 -13.66 6.09
N PRO A 582 0.70 -14.71 6.38
CA PRO A 582 0.48 -15.18 7.75
C PRO A 582 1.65 -15.95 8.39
N SER A 583 2.60 -16.48 7.61
CA SER A 583 3.45 -17.58 8.09
C SER A 583 4.97 -17.41 7.89
N LEU A 584 5.41 -16.56 6.97
CA LEU A 584 6.84 -16.43 6.62
C LEU A 584 7.48 -15.24 7.33
N LEU A 585 8.36 -15.46 8.30
CA LEU A 585 9.15 -14.39 8.92
C LEU A 585 10.39 -14.10 8.09
N VAL A 586 10.47 -12.89 7.57
CA VAL A 586 11.55 -12.39 6.71
C VAL A 586 12.43 -11.46 7.53
N ALA A 587 13.74 -11.71 7.57
CA ALA A 587 14.71 -10.87 8.28
C ALA A 587 15.87 -10.44 7.33
N PRO A 588 15.67 -9.41 6.48
CA PRO A 588 16.61 -9.06 5.42
C PRO A 588 17.95 -8.53 5.94
N VAL A 589 19.08 -8.94 5.36
CA VAL A 589 20.40 -8.43 5.79
C VAL A 589 20.62 -7.02 5.24
N PHE A 590 20.98 -6.06 6.11
CA PHE A 590 21.19 -4.65 5.76
C PHE A 590 22.53 -4.10 6.24
N GLU A 591 23.45 -4.95 6.71
CA GLU A 591 24.81 -4.57 7.10
C GLU A 591 25.83 -5.04 6.06
N PRO A 592 26.79 -4.19 5.63
CA PRO A 592 27.79 -4.56 4.63
C PRO A 592 28.72 -5.67 5.13
N GLY A 593 28.96 -6.69 4.29
CA GLY A 593 29.85 -7.80 4.59
C GLY A 593 29.30 -8.79 5.62
N ALA A 594 28.08 -8.60 6.11
CA ALA A 594 27.51 -9.47 7.12
C ALA A 594 27.23 -10.87 6.54
N THR A 595 27.73 -11.88 7.25
CA THR A 595 27.51 -13.31 6.97
C THR A 595 26.68 -14.01 8.04
N GLU A 596 26.29 -13.28 9.08
CA GLU A 596 25.33 -13.66 10.10
C GLU A 596 24.63 -12.42 10.61
N ARG A 597 23.46 -12.57 11.26
CA ARG A 597 22.78 -11.47 11.94
C ARG A 597 21.97 -11.96 13.13
N LYS A 598 21.60 -11.03 14.01
CA LYS A 598 20.61 -11.30 15.07
C LYS A 598 19.19 -11.18 14.50
N VAL A 599 18.32 -12.12 14.89
CA VAL A 599 16.90 -12.16 14.51
C VAL A 599 16.07 -12.51 15.74
N TYR A 600 15.06 -11.71 16.02
CA TYR A 600 14.06 -12.02 17.03
C TYR A 600 12.99 -12.95 16.45
N LEU A 601 12.78 -14.10 17.08
CA LEU A 601 11.68 -15.00 16.77
C LEU A 601 10.62 -14.88 17.88
N PRO A 602 9.38 -14.46 17.58
CA PRO A 602 8.29 -14.39 18.54
C PRO A 602 7.91 -15.76 19.12
N ALA A 603 7.00 -15.76 20.09
CA ALA A 603 6.55 -16.98 20.75
C ALA A 603 5.97 -18.05 19.80
N GLY A 604 6.31 -19.31 20.07
CA GLY A 604 5.94 -20.48 19.26
C GLY A 604 7.14 -21.21 18.66
N GLY A 605 6.87 -22.30 17.93
CA GLY A 605 7.88 -23.00 17.15
C GLY A 605 8.09 -22.34 15.78
N TRP A 606 9.32 -22.41 15.26
CA TRP A 606 9.71 -21.92 13.95
C TRP A 606 10.52 -22.98 13.21
N TYR A 607 10.65 -22.82 11.90
CA TYR A 607 11.52 -23.62 11.06
C TYR A 607 12.34 -22.70 10.18
N ASP A 608 13.61 -23.02 9.99
CA ASP A 608 14.39 -22.42 8.90
C ASP A 608 13.80 -22.87 7.55
N PHE A 609 13.42 -21.92 6.70
CA PHE A 609 12.72 -22.20 5.44
C PHE A 609 13.58 -23.01 4.47
N TRP A 610 14.90 -22.78 4.46
CA TRP A 610 15.82 -23.38 3.49
C TRP A 610 16.18 -24.82 3.83
N THR A 611 16.27 -25.14 5.12
CA THR A 611 16.74 -26.44 5.62
C THR A 611 15.65 -27.29 6.25
N ALA A 612 14.47 -26.71 6.47
CA ALA A 612 13.36 -27.33 7.20
C ALA A 612 13.72 -27.76 8.64
N LYS A 613 14.78 -27.20 9.23
CA LYS A 613 15.18 -27.50 10.61
C LYS A 613 14.35 -26.68 11.61
N PRO A 614 13.84 -27.28 12.69
CA PRO A 614 13.12 -26.55 13.73
C PRO A 614 14.05 -25.62 14.51
N VAL A 615 13.47 -24.50 14.96
CA VAL A 615 14.12 -23.43 15.72
C VAL A 615 13.14 -22.92 16.77
N ASP A 616 13.54 -22.79 18.04
CA ASP A 616 12.63 -22.27 19.06
C ASP A 616 12.46 -20.75 18.94
N GLY A 617 11.23 -20.29 19.16
CA GLY A 617 10.89 -18.88 19.29
C GLY A 617 11.09 -18.31 20.70
N SER A 618 10.41 -17.20 20.97
CA SER A 618 10.51 -16.39 22.19
C SER A 618 11.93 -15.89 22.52
N LYS A 619 12.81 -15.77 21.52
CA LYS A 619 14.22 -15.40 21.74
C LYS A 619 14.84 -14.75 20.52
N THR A 620 15.89 -13.98 20.78
CA THR A 620 16.80 -13.52 19.72
C THR A 620 17.87 -14.57 19.49
N ILE A 621 18.05 -14.97 18.24
CA ILE A 621 19.06 -15.94 17.80
C ILE A 621 20.05 -15.27 16.85
N THR A 622 21.28 -15.78 16.81
CA THR A 622 22.24 -15.47 15.74
C THR A 622 22.08 -16.50 14.63
N VAL A 623 21.85 -16.04 13.41
CA VAL A 623 21.56 -16.89 12.26
C VAL A 623 22.58 -16.64 11.15
N GLN A 624 23.00 -17.72 10.50
CA GLN A 624 23.86 -17.62 9.32
C GLN A 624 23.08 -16.95 8.19
N ALA A 625 23.75 -16.01 7.52
CA ALA A 625 23.21 -15.18 6.47
C ALA A 625 24.27 -14.96 5.37
N PRO A 626 24.81 -16.04 4.75
CA PRO A 626 25.74 -15.90 3.63
C PRO A 626 25.08 -15.14 2.47
N LEU A 627 25.88 -14.70 1.49
CA LEU A 627 25.39 -13.80 0.45
C LEU A 627 24.18 -14.37 -0.32
N GLU A 628 24.12 -15.68 -0.51
CA GLU A 628 23.08 -16.41 -1.23
C GLU A 628 21.80 -16.68 -0.41
N ALA A 629 21.80 -16.44 0.90
CA ALA A 629 20.70 -16.80 1.79
C ALA A 629 20.29 -15.65 2.72
N LEU A 630 19.04 -15.20 2.56
CA LEU A 630 18.33 -14.34 3.48
C LEU A 630 17.75 -15.20 4.61
N PRO A 631 17.92 -14.82 5.90
CA PRO A 631 17.24 -15.50 7.00
C PRO A 631 15.71 -15.45 6.84
N LEU A 632 15.12 -16.62 6.65
CA LEU A 632 13.70 -16.81 6.37
C LEU A 632 13.18 -17.97 7.22
N PHE A 633 12.10 -17.74 7.96
CA PHE A 633 11.53 -18.72 8.87
C PHE A 633 10.06 -18.96 8.60
N VAL A 634 9.59 -20.17 8.91
CA VAL A 634 8.19 -20.55 8.81
C VAL A 634 7.66 -20.89 10.19
N ARG A 635 6.50 -20.34 10.55
CA ARG A 635 5.86 -20.63 11.83
C ARG A 635 5.39 -22.09 11.90
N ALA A 636 5.56 -22.74 13.04
CA ALA A 636 4.92 -24.02 13.33
C ALA A 636 3.38 -23.90 13.20
N GLY A 637 2.75 -24.96 12.67
CA GLY A 637 1.36 -25.02 12.24
C GLY A 637 1.10 -24.47 10.84
N ALA A 638 2.07 -23.82 10.19
CA ALA A 638 1.86 -23.29 8.84
C ALA A 638 1.69 -24.42 7.81
N ILE A 639 0.79 -24.17 6.86
CA ILE A 639 0.64 -24.93 5.62
C ILE A 639 1.03 -23.99 4.49
N VAL A 640 2.15 -24.25 3.83
CA VAL A 640 2.71 -23.37 2.79
C VAL A 640 2.52 -24.03 1.42
N PRO A 641 1.58 -23.57 0.58
CA PRO A 641 1.43 -24.05 -0.78
C PRO A 641 2.47 -23.42 -1.71
N THR A 642 3.20 -24.28 -2.45
CA THR A 642 4.13 -23.89 -3.50
C THR A 642 3.74 -24.52 -4.84
N GLY A 643 3.90 -23.78 -5.93
CA GLY A 643 3.72 -24.25 -7.29
C GLY A 643 5.05 -24.56 -7.97
N PRO A 644 5.02 -24.98 -9.25
CA PRO A 644 6.21 -25.12 -10.07
C PRO A 644 6.88 -23.77 -10.35
N VAL A 645 8.16 -23.81 -10.75
CA VAL A 645 8.83 -22.61 -11.26
C VAL A 645 8.24 -22.27 -12.63
N LYS A 646 7.63 -21.09 -12.72
CA LYS A 646 7.13 -20.50 -13.97
C LYS A 646 7.93 -19.27 -14.39
N GLN A 647 8.09 -19.06 -15.69
CA GLN A 647 8.79 -17.92 -16.30
C GLN A 647 7.95 -16.63 -16.30
N TYR A 648 6.63 -16.77 -16.20
CA TYR A 648 5.65 -15.71 -15.96
C TYR A 648 4.44 -16.35 -15.27
N VAL A 649 3.70 -15.59 -14.46
CA VAL A 649 2.68 -16.13 -13.55
C VAL A 649 1.58 -16.91 -14.25
N ALA A 650 1.15 -16.43 -15.43
CA ALA A 650 0.10 -17.04 -16.23
C ALA A 650 0.55 -18.28 -17.03
N GLU A 651 1.84 -18.65 -16.98
CA GLU A 651 2.35 -19.82 -17.69
C GLU A 651 1.57 -21.07 -17.27
N HIS A 652 1.10 -21.83 -18.24
CA HIS A 652 0.40 -23.07 -17.96
C HIS A 652 1.37 -24.14 -17.47
N SER A 653 1.00 -24.87 -16.43
CA SER A 653 1.74 -26.04 -15.96
C SER A 653 0.78 -27.09 -15.42
N ASN A 654 1.09 -28.36 -15.74
CA ASN A 654 0.42 -29.54 -15.21
C ASN A 654 1.06 -30.07 -13.93
N GLU A 655 2.17 -29.47 -13.48
CA GLU A 655 2.83 -29.87 -12.24
C GLU A 655 1.94 -29.57 -11.02
N PRO A 656 1.96 -30.45 -10.00
CA PRO A 656 1.11 -30.30 -8.84
C PRO A 656 1.47 -29.07 -8.00
N VAL A 657 0.49 -28.56 -7.26
CA VAL A 657 0.78 -27.68 -6.11
C VAL A 657 1.23 -28.56 -4.95
N HIS A 658 2.37 -28.21 -4.34
CA HIS A 658 2.92 -28.88 -3.17
C HIS A 658 2.51 -28.14 -1.89
N LEU A 659 1.99 -28.86 -0.91
CA LEU A 659 1.59 -28.36 0.40
C LEU A 659 2.63 -28.82 1.43
N THR A 660 3.49 -27.91 1.89
CA THR A 660 4.42 -28.21 2.98
C THR A 660 3.79 -27.85 4.32
N ILE A 661 3.66 -28.82 5.21
CA ILE A 661 3.14 -28.65 6.57
C ILE A 661 4.32 -28.55 7.53
N TYR A 662 4.36 -27.50 8.35
CA TYR A 662 5.39 -27.29 9.35
C TYR A 662 4.84 -27.67 10.75
N PRO A 663 5.12 -28.86 11.29
CA PRO A 663 4.47 -29.35 12.52
C PRO A 663 4.88 -28.58 13.79
N GLY A 664 4.22 -28.86 14.91
CA GLY A 664 4.50 -28.28 16.23
C GLY A 664 3.43 -27.33 16.75
N ALA A 665 2.38 -27.08 15.97
CA ALA A 665 1.14 -26.42 16.37
C ALA A 665 0.04 -26.76 15.37
N ASP A 666 -1.22 -26.65 15.78
CA ASP A 666 -2.34 -26.69 14.83
C ASP A 666 -2.28 -25.48 13.88
N GLY A 667 -2.89 -25.62 12.71
CA GLY A 667 -2.99 -24.48 11.80
C GLY A 667 -4.02 -24.64 10.71
N SER A 668 -4.23 -23.55 9.99
CA SER A 668 -5.18 -23.49 8.89
C SER A 668 -4.70 -22.57 7.80
N PHE A 669 -5.04 -22.89 6.56
CA PHE A 669 -4.76 -22.06 5.40
C PHE A 669 -5.93 -22.17 4.39
N GLN A 670 -6.31 -21.05 3.79
CA GLN A 670 -7.26 -21.05 2.68
C GLN A 670 -6.49 -20.86 1.38
N LEU A 671 -6.46 -21.89 0.54
CA LEU A 671 -5.87 -21.80 -0.79
C LEU A 671 -6.91 -21.20 -1.76
N TYR A 672 -6.60 -20.03 -2.30
CA TYR A 672 -7.41 -19.29 -3.26
C TYR A 672 -6.82 -19.36 -4.67
N ASP A 673 -7.67 -19.56 -5.68
CA ASP A 673 -7.29 -19.40 -7.09
C ASP A 673 -8.48 -18.90 -7.92
N ASP A 674 -8.20 -18.07 -8.92
CA ASP A 674 -9.13 -17.58 -9.94
C ASP A 674 -8.39 -17.47 -11.30
N ASP A 675 -8.95 -16.79 -12.29
CA ASP A 675 -8.28 -16.60 -13.58
C ASP A 675 -7.02 -15.69 -13.54
N GLY A 676 -6.77 -15.04 -12.40
CA GLY A 676 -5.63 -14.17 -12.15
C GLY A 676 -5.67 -12.83 -12.88
N LEU A 677 -6.73 -12.50 -13.61
CA LEU A 677 -6.72 -11.37 -14.55
C LEU A 677 -8.01 -10.54 -14.52
N SER A 678 -9.17 -11.18 -14.62
CA SER A 678 -10.44 -10.49 -14.90
C SER A 678 -11.24 -10.22 -13.64
N PHE A 679 -12.34 -9.49 -13.77
CA PHE A 679 -13.31 -9.27 -12.68
C PHE A 679 -14.30 -10.44 -12.49
N ALA A 680 -14.10 -11.59 -13.12
CA ALA A 680 -14.98 -12.75 -12.96
C ALA A 680 -15.11 -13.24 -11.50
N TYR A 681 -14.08 -13.01 -10.67
CA TYR A 681 -14.14 -13.29 -9.23
C TYR A 681 -15.21 -12.48 -8.50
N GLU A 682 -15.50 -11.24 -8.91
CA GLU A 682 -16.59 -10.41 -8.36
C GLU A 682 -17.96 -11.06 -8.61
N LYS A 683 -18.06 -11.91 -9.64
CA LYS A 683 -19.27 -12.68 -10.01
C LYS A 683 -19.27 -14.10 -9.42
N GLY A 684 -18.34 -14.42 -8.52
CA GLY A 684 -18.25 -15.73 -7.86
C GLY A 684 -17.41 -16.78 -8.60
N THR A 685 -16.69 -16.41 -9.67
CA THR A 685 -15.84 -17.34 -10.44
C THR A 685 -14.44 -17.40 -9.83
N PHE A 686 -14.28 -18.25 -8.82
CA PHE A 686 -13.01 -18.56 -8.16
C PHE A 686 -13.13 -19.90 -7.40
N SER A 687 -12.03 -20.36 -6.81
CA SER A 687 -11.99 -21.55 -5.96
C SER A 687 -11.39 -21.24 -4.60
N ILE A 688 -11.94 -21.86 -3.55
CA ILE A 688 -11.36 -21.84 -2.19
C ILE A 688 -11.28 -23.26 -1.68
N VAL A 689 -10.09 -23.65 -1.22
CA VAL A 689 -9.84 -24.90 -0.50
C VAL A 689 -9.42 -24.57 0.93
N ASP A 690 -10.19 -25.05 1.90
CA ASP A 690 -9.82 -25.01 3.31
C ASP A 690 -8.88 -26.17 3.64
N LEU A 691 -7.74 -25.81 4.22
CA LEU A 691 -6.72 -26.74 4.72
C LEU A 691 -6.62 -26.56 6.24
N LYS A 692 -6.73 -27.64 7.01
CA LYS A 692 -6.59 -27.62 8.48
C LYS A 692 -5.66 -28.72 8.93
N TRP A 693 -4.60 -28.34 9.65
CA TRP A 693 -3.64 -29.24 10.26
C TRP A 693 -3.97 -29.44 11.75
N ASP A 694 -4.14 -30.70 12.15
CA ASP A 694 -4.20 -31.13 13.55
C ASP A 694 -2.86 -31.79 13.90
N ASP A 695 -2.06 -31.12 14.72
CA ASP A 695 -0.69 -31.53 15.00
C ASP A 695 -0.63 -32.77 15.88
N ALA A 696 -1.55 -32.87 16.83
CA ALA A 696 -1.62 -33.97 17.78
C ALA A 696 -2.01 -35.29 17.09
N LYS A 697 -2.95 -35.23 16.15
CA LYS A 697 -3.36 -36.40 15.36
C LYS A 697 -2.49 -36.63 14.13
N ARG A 698 -1.61 -35.68 13.78
CA ARG A 698 -0.82 -35.68 12.54
C ARG A 698 -1.70 -35.80 11.30
N THR A 699 -2.79 -35.03 11.25
CA THR A 699 -3.76 -35.11 10.13
C THR A 699 -3.97 -33.77 9.45
N LEU A 700 -3.91 -33.78 8.11
CA LEU A 700 -4.38 -32.68 7.27
C LEU A 700 -5.81 -32.95 6.81
N HIS A 701 -6.73 -32.07 7.17
CA HIS A 701 -8.07 -32.01 6.62
C HIS A 701 -8.10 -31.06 5.42
N TYR A 702 -8.67 -31.54 4.32
CA TYR A 702 -8.85 -30.84 3.06
C TYR A 702 -10.34 -30.76 2.75
N SER A 703 -10.87 -29.58 2.42
CA SER A 703 -12.25 -29.42 1.95
C SER A 703 -12.39 -28.27 0.96
N VAL A 704 -13.10 -28.51 -0.15
CA VAL A 704 -13.46 -27.46 -1.11
C VAL A 704 -14.59 -26.61 -0.50
N ALA A 705 -14.31 -25.35 -0.22
CA ALA A 705 -15.25 -24.42 0.43
C ALA A 705 -16.07 -23.62 -0.58
N HIS A 706 -15.49 -23.28 -1.75
CA HIS A 706 -16.17 -22.58 -2.82
C HIS A 706 -15.66 -23.01 -4.18
N GLY A 707 -16.57 -23.12 -5.15
CA GLY A 707 -16.26 -23.55 -6.51
C GLY A 707 -15.78 -25.00 -6.57
N GLY A 708 -14.94 -25.30 -7.55
CA GLY A 708 -14.16 -26.52 -7.61
C GLY A 708 -12.74 -26.16 -8.03
N LEU A 709 -11.74 -26.93 -7.60
CA LEU A 709 -10.43 -26.84 -8.22
C LEU A 709 -10.61 -27.12 -9.72
N ALA A 710 -10.27 -26.16 -10.57
CA ALA A 710 -10.33 -26.34 -12.01
C ALA A 710 -9.53 -27.61 -12.39
N ALA A 711 -10.22 -28.57 -13.03
CA ALA A 711 -9.72 -29.85 -13.54
C ALA A 711 -8.44 -30.41 -12.87
N ALA A 712 -8.62 -31.28 -11.87
CA ALA A 712 -7.64 -32.27 -11.40
C ALA A 712 -6.14 -31.88 -11.45
N LYS A 713 -5.76 -30.71 -10.91
CA LYS A 713 -4.38 -30.50 -10.52
C LYS A 713 -4.11 -31.43 -9.34
N GLU A 714 -3.27 -32.43 -9.54
CA GLU A 714 -2.74 -33.24 -8.44
C GLU A 714 -2.20 -32.31 -7.35
N LEU A 715 -2.46 -32.63 -6.09
CA LEU A 715 -1.81 -31.98 -4.96
C LEU A 715 -0.80 -32.95 -4.38
N THR A 716 0.37 -32.46 -4.01
CA THR A 716 1.30 -33.23 -3.20
C THR A 716 1.40 -32.58 -1.83
N VAL A 717 1.58 -33.37 -0.77
CA VAL A 717 1.65 -32.87 0.60
C VAL A 717 2.81 -33.54 1.32
N SER A 718 3.56 -32.79 2.12
CA SER A 718 4.61 -33.34 2.97
C SER A 718 4.63 -32.65 4.33
N LEU A 719 5.19 -33.31 5.34
CA LEU A 719 5.74 -32.61 6.49
C LEU A 719 7.06 -31.96 6.09
N ALA A 720 7.44 -30.85 6.71
CA ALA A 720 8.71 -30.18 6.48
C ALA A 720 9.90 -31.16 6.63
N GLY A 721 10.63 -31.39 5.53
CA GLY A 721 11.75 -32.34 5.47
C GLY A 721 11.36 -33.82 5.35
N GLY A 722 10.07 -34.14 5.22
CA GLY A 722 9.54 -35.50 5.07
C GLY A 722 9.21 -35.90 3.63
N GLU A 723 8.77 -37.15 3.45
CA GLU A 723 8.33 -37.66 2.16
C GLU A 723 6.98 -37.09 1.73
N ALA A 724 6.82 -36.86 0.43
CA ALA A 724 5.59 -36.34 -0.14
C ALA A 724 4.57 -37.48 -0.38
N LYS A 725 3.30 -37.21 -0.04
CA LYS A 725 2.14 -38.03 -0.39
C LYS A 725 1.34 -37.31 -1.47
N THR A 726 0.86 -38.03 -2.48
CA THR A 726 -0.05 -37.50 -3.50
C THR A 726 -1.49 -37.52 -2.99
N ILE A 727 -2.21 -36.42 -3.21
CA ILE A 727 -3.65 -36.29 -2.99
C ILE A 727 -4.30 -35.97 -4.33
N MET A 728 -5.30 -36.78 -4.72
CA MET A 728 -6.18 -36.43 -5.82
C MET A 728 -7.32 -35.56 -5.29
N PRO A 729 -7.41 -34.28 -5.68
CA PRO A 729 -8.44 -33.41 -5.14
C PRO A 729 -9.82 -33.91 -5.53
N HIS A 730 -10.68 -34.05 -4.53
CA HIS A 730 -12.07 -34.47 -4.68
C HIS A 730 -13.00 -33.38 -4.12
N GLN A 731 -14.24 -33.33 -4.60
CA GLN A 731 -15.25 -32.39 -4.07
C GLN A 731 -15.63 -32.73 -2.62
N ALA A 732 -15.65 -34.02 -2.28
CA ALA A 732 -15.85 -34.47 -0.91
C ALA A 732 -14.61 -34.19 -0.02
N PRO A 733 -14.79 -33.84 1.26
CA PRO A 733 -13.69 -33.64 2.20
C PRO A 733 -12.78 -34.88 2.31
N GLN A 734 -11.48 -34.65 2.51
CA GLN A 734 -10.46 -35.68 2.65
C GLN A 734 -9.64 -35.44 3.93
N THR A 735 -9.14 -36.53 4.52
CA THR A 735 -8.21 -36.50 5.64
C THR A 735 -6.96 -37.28 5.25
N VAL A 736 -5.81 -36.63 5.33
CA VAL A 736 -4.50 -37.25 5.09
C VAL A 736 -3.80 -37.44 6.43
N VAL A 737 -3.43 -38.68 6.73
CA VAL A 737 -2.70 -39.05 7.96
C VAL A 737 -1.21 -39.12 7.66
N PHE A 738 -0.37 -38.53 8.52
CA PHE A 738 1.08 -38.52 8.37
C PHE A 738 1.81 -39.59 9.14
#